data_AF-A0A5Z6ZHK6-F1
#
_entry.id   AF-A0A5Z6ZHK6-F1
#
_cell.length_a   1.000
_cell.length_b   1.000
_cell.length_c   1.000
_cell.angle_alpha   90.00
_cell.angle_beta   90.00
_cell.angle_gamma   90.00
#
_symmetry.space_group_name_H-M   'P 1'
#
loop_
_entity.id
_entity.type
_entity.pdbx_description
1 polymer ?
#
loop_
_entity_poly.entity_id
_entity_poly.type
_entity_poly.pdbx_seq_one_letter_code
_entity_poly.pdbx_strand_id
1 'polypeptide(L)'
;MNAVIPKKRRDGKSSFEDLVSYVSVRDDMTDEELNLSSSSQAEQPHRSRFSRLVDYATRLRNESFVALVDVMKDGCEWVNFYGVTCFHNCTSLETAAADMEYIAQQAHYAKDNTDPVFHYILSWQAHESPRSEQIYDSVRHTLKSLGLGEHQYVSAVHTDTDNLHVHVAVNRVHPVTGYLNCLSWSQEKLSRACRELELKHGFAPDNGCWVHAPGNRIVRKTAVERDRQNAWTRGKKQTFREYVAQTAVAGLRSEPVHDWLSLHRRLAEDGLYLSQMDGKFLVMDGWDRNREGVQLDSFGPSWCAEKLMKKMGDYTPVPKDIFSQVDAPGRYNPDFIAADVRPEKIAETESLQQYACRHLGERLPEMAREGRLENCQAIHRTLAEAGLWMRVQHGHLVICDGYDHNQTPVRADSVWSLLTLDNVNQLNGGWQPVPTDIFRQVTPTERFRGRRMESCPATDKEWHRMRTGTGPQGAIKRELFSDKESLWGYSISHCSPQIEEMITQGEFTWQRCHELFAQQGLMLQKQHHGLVVVDAFNHEQTPVKASSIHPDLTLGRAEPQAGPFVSAPADLFDRVQPESRYNPELAVSDRYGVSSKRDPMLRRQRREARAEARADLRARYLAWREQWRKPDLRYGERCREIHQACRLRKSHIRAQYDDPALRKLHYHIAEVQRMQALIRLKEDIRDERQKLIADGKWYPPSYRQWVEIQAAQGDRAAVSQLRGWDYRDRRKD
;
A
#
# COMPACT_ATOMS: atom_id res chain seq x y z
N MET A 1 5.55 -8.76 10.72
CA MET A 1 6.67 -7.85 11.05
C MET A 1 7.16 -7.13 9.79
N ASN A 2 7.48 -5.84 9.86
CA ASN A 2 8.00 -5.04 8.74
C ASN A 2 9.26 -4.24 9.12
N ALA A 3 10.06 -3.85 8.13
CA ALA A 3 11.23 -3.00 8.29
C ALA A 3 11.15 -1.79 7.37
N VAL A 4 11.35 -0.60 7.93
CA VAL A 4 11.28 0.68 7.21
C VAL A 4 12.59 1.43 7.39
N ILE A 5 13.11 2.00 6.30
CA ILE A 5 14.24 2.92 6.33
C ILE A 5 13.67 4.33 6.13
N PRO A 6 13.63 5.18 7.17
CA PRO A 6 13.13 6.54 7.05
C PRO A 6 13.94 7.37 6.05
N LYS A 7 13.29 8.31 5.37
CA LYS A 7 13.99 9.26 4.49
C LYS A 7 14.84 10.18 5.37
N LYS A 8 16.15 10.23 5.10
CA LYS A 8 17.06 11.16 5.79
C LYS A 8 16.68 12.61 5.51
N ARG A 9 17.01 13.50 6.46
CA ARG A 9 16.91 14.95 6.28
C ARG A 9 17.82 15.38 5.12
N ARG A 10 17.34 16.30 4.27
CA ARG A 10 18.01 16.73 3.03
C ARG A 10 19.24 17.63 3.27
N ASP A 11 19.46 18.05 4.51
CA ASP A 11 20.51 18.97 4.94
C ASP A 11 21.87 18.28 5.18
N GLY A 12 21.92 16.94 5.24
CA GLY A 12 23.18 16.18 5.36
C GLY A 12 23.87 16.29 6.72
N LYS A 13 23.20 16.84 7.74
CA LYS A 13 23.78 17.15 9.06
C LYS A 13 23.35 16.19 10.18
N SER A 14 22.79 15.03 9.87
CA SER A 14 22.37 14.07 10.90
C SER A 14 23.56 13.54 11.69
N SER A 15 23.69 13.94 12.96
CA SER A 15 24.73 13.46 13.88
C SER A 15 24.28 12.21 14.64
N PHE A 16 25.24 11.41 15.13
CA PHE A 16 24.91 10.32 16.07
C PHE A 16 24.23 10.84 17.34
N GLU A 17 24.53 12.07 17.76
CA GLU A 17 23.91 12.69 18.95
C GLU A 17 22.42 12.97 18.74
N ASP A 18 22.04 13.58 17.61
CA ASP A 18 20.63 13.83 17.27
C ASP A 18 19.86 12.51 17.13
N LEU A 19 20.51 11.50 16.55
CA LEU A 19 19.87 10.22 16.28
C LEU A 19 19.73 9.37 17.55
N VAL A 20 20.76 9.28 18.39
CA VAL A 20 20.67 8.56 19.68
C VAL A 20 19.69 9.27 20.61
N SER A 21 19.64 10.61 20.61
CA SER A 21 18.64 11.39 21.35
C SER A 21 17.22 11.08 20.85
N TYR A 22 16.97 11.18 19.55
CA TYR A 22 15.67 10.85 18.94
C TYR A 22 15.25 9.40 19.20
N VAL A 23 16.20 8.48 19.19
CA VAL A 23 15.95 7.05 19.42
C VAL A 23 15.68 6.76 20.90
N SER A 24 16.26 7.50 21.84
CA SER A 24 16.18 7.17 23.29
C SER A 24 15.12 7.94 24.07
N VAL A 25 14.55 9.01 23.50
CA VAL A 25 13.52 9.86 24.13
C VAL A 25 12.14 9.51 23.58
N ARG A 26 11.10 9.57 24.43
CA ARG A 26 9.69 9.37 24.03
C ARG A 26 9.15 10.61 23.30
N ASP A 27 8.33 10.43 22.27
CA ASP A 27 7.72 11.51 21.48
C ASP A 27 6.74 12.41 22.29
N ASP A 28 6.32 12.00 23.50
CA ASP A 28 5.38 12.75 24.35
C ASP A 28 5.98 13.97 25.09
N MET A 29 7.29 14.21 25.00
CA MET A 29 7.93 15.37 25.65
C MET A 29 7.75 16.61 24.77
N THR A 30 7.03 17.62 25.27
CA THR A 30 6.75 18.84 24.49
C THR A 30 8.01 19.69 24.29
N ASP A 31 8.14 20.35 23.12
CA ASP A 31 9.23 21.29 22.84
C ASP A 31 9.28 22.44 23.87
N GLU A 32 8.16 22.78 24.53
CA GLU A 32 8.11 23.78 25.60
C GLU A 32 8.78 23.31 26.91
N GLU A 33 8.63 22.04 27.30
CA GLU A 33 9.35 21.46 28.45
C GLU A 33 10.86 21.36 28.20
N LEU A 34 11.27 21.25 26.94
CA LEU A 34 12.67 21.29 26.50
C LEU A 34 13.23 22.72 26.39
N ASN A 35 12.37 23.73 26.19
CA ASN A 35 12.76 25.14 25.97
C ASN A 35 12.70 26.04 27.22
N LEU A 36 12.11 25.58 28.34
CA LEU A 36 11.95 26.40 29.55
C LEU A 36 13.27 26.86 30.23
N SER A 37 14.43 26.42 29.75
CA SER A 37 15.74 26.90 30.23
C SER A 37 16.31 28.09 29.45
N SER A 38 15.54 28.72 28.56
CA SER A 38 16.01 29.87 27.76
C SER A 38 15.99 31.18 28.56
N SER A 39 16.63 31.24 29.72
CA SER A 39 17.08 32.52 30.25
C SER A 39 18.40 32.87 29.57
N SER A 40 18.30 33.60 28.46
CA SER A 40 19.37 34.41 27.85
C SER A 40 20.65 33.68 27.43
N GLN A 41 20.71 33.21 26.17
CA GLN A 41 21.86 33.41 25.26
C GLN A 41 21.59 32.79 23.88
N ALA A 42 22.22 33.37 22.86
CA ALA A 42 22.04 33.15 21.43
C ALA A 42 22.17 31.68 20.95
N GLU A 43 21.66 31.42 19.75
CA GLU A 43 21.79 30.16 19.00
C GLU A 43 23.20 29.56 19.11
N GLN A 44 23.32 28.47 19.85
CA GLN A 44 24.54 27.69 20.03
C GLN A 44 24.40 26.29 19.39
N PRO A 45 25.50 25.67 18.94
CA PRO A 45 25.47 24.52 18.04
C PRO A 45 24.86 23.23 18.65
N HIS A 46 24.26 22.43 17.77
CA HIS A 46 23.51 21.17 18.01
C HIS A 46 24.17 20.13 18.92
N ARG A 47 25.50 20.18 19.08
CA ARG A 47 26.39 19.22 19.77
C ARG A 47 26.21 19.12 21.31
N SER A 48 25.10 19.65 21.83
CA SER A 48 24.84 19.78 23.27
C SER A 48 23.43 19.35 23.70
N ARG A 49 22.63 18.78 22.79
CA ARG A 49 21.23 18.42 23.08
C ARG A 49 21.13 17.14 23.90
N PHE A 50 21.94 16.12 23.62
CA PHE A 50 21.90 14.84 24.34
C PHE A 50 22.56 14.95 25.72
N SER A 51 23.71 15.63 25.81
CA SER A 51 24.40 15.90 27.07
C SER A 51 23.55 16.70 28.06
N ARG A 52 22.82 17.72 27.58
CA ARG A 52 21.86 18.47 28.41
C ARG A 52 20.65 17.63 28.87
N LEU A 53 20.18 16.69 28.06
CA LEU A 53 19.07 15.79 28.42
C LEU A 53 19.50 14.80 29.51
N VAL A 54 20.70 14.22 29.35
CA VAL A 54 21.34 13.38 30.37
C VAL A 54 21.61 14.18 31.66
N ASP A 55 22.09 15.43 31.55
CA ASP A 55 22.35 16.31 32.69
C ASP A 55 21.08 16.81 33.40
N TYR A 56 20.02 17.14 32.65
CA TYR A 56 18.72 17.57 33.19
C TYR A 56 18.04 16.42 33.95
N ALA A 57 18.04 15.24 33.34
CA ALA A 57 17.34 14.10 33.89
C ALA A 57 18.13 13.43 35.04
N THR A 58 19.45 13.57 35.08
CA THR A 58 20.27 13.26 36.28
C THR A 58 20.12 14.31 37.39
N ARG A 59 19.93 15.60 37.08
CA ARG A 59 19.71 16.67 38.07
C ARG A 59 18.37 16.60 38.79
N LEU A 60 17.28 16.20 38.12
CA LEU A 60 15.92 16.30 38.68
C LEU A 60 15.58 15.21 39.71
N ARG A 61 16.32 14.10 39.80
CA ARG A 61 15.90 12.95 40.61
C ARG A 61 16.96 12.26 41.48
N ASN A 62 18.19 12.79 41.59
CA ASN A 62 19.19 12.37 42.60
C ASN A 62 19.47 10.85 42.71
N GLU A 63 19.26 10.07 41.64
CA GLU A 63 19.57 8.63 41.55
C GLU A 63 20.10 8.32 40.14
N SER A 64 21.20 7.58 40.06
CA SER A 64 21.79 7.10 38.81
C SER A 64 20.89 6.02 38.19
N PHE A 65 20.04 6.41 37.23
CA PHE A 65 18.86 5.64 36.82
C PHE A 65 19.01 4.83 35.52
N VAL A 66 20.24 4.47 35.16
CA VAL A 66 20.52 3.48 34.11
C VAL A 66 20.56 2.11 34.78
N ALA A 67 19.40 1.45 34.77
CA ALA A 67 19.28 0.12 35.35
C ALA A 67 19.67 -0.92 34.30
N LEU A 68 20.88 -1.46 34.42
CA LEU A 68 21.29 -2.65 33.68
C LEU A 68 20.31 -3.79 34.01
N VAL A 69 19.55 -4.23 33.00
CA VAL A 69 18.56 -5.29 33.14
C VAL A 69 19.23 -6.64 32.98
N ASP A 70 20.06 -6.79 31.95
CA ASP A 70 20.78 -8.04 31.65
C ASP A 70 21.98 -7.77 30.74
N VAL A 71 22.93 -8.71 30.71
CA VAL A 71 24.03 -8.72 29.73
C VAL A 71 23.87 -9.97 28.86
N MET A 72 23.71 -9.76 27.56
CA MET A 72 23.47 -10.83 26.60
C MET A 72 24.74 -11.65 26.35
N LYS A 73 24.58 -12.86 25.79
CA LYS A 73 25.70 -13.81 25.59
C LYS A 73 26.84 -13.27 24.73
N ASP A 74 26.57 -12.29 23.88
CA ASP A 74 27.55 -11.66 22.98
C ASP A 74 28.13 -10.35 23.55
N GLY A 75 27.88 -10.05 24.83
CA GLY A 75 28.36 -8.85 25.50
C GLY A 75 27.50 -7.60 25.27
N CYS A 76 26.38 -7.68 24.53
CA CYS A 76 25.47 -6.55 24.41
C CYS A 76 24.74 -6.30 25.74
N GLU A 77 24.61 -5.04 26.12
CA GLU A 77 23.90 -4.62 27.31
C GLU A 77 22.43 -4.37 27.00
N TRP A 78 21.56 -4.93 27.84
CA TRP A 78 20.14 -4.59 27.88
C TRP A 78 19.90 -3.66 29.05
N VAL A 79 19.48 -2.43 28.74
CA VAL A 79 19.37 -1.36 29.70
C VAL A 79 17.99 -0.71 29.63
N ASN A 80 17.47 -0.28 30.77
CA ASN A 80 16.26 0.53 30.83
C ASN A 80 16.66 1.99 31.04
N PHE A 81 16.31 2.85 30.08
CA PHE A 81 16.61 4.27 30.09
C PHE A 81 15.29 5.05 30.06
N TYR A 82 14.95 5.72 31.18
CA TYR A 82 13.70 6.48 31.34
C TYR A 82 12.41 5.71 30.97
N GLY A 83 12.36 4.40 31.21
CA GLY A 83 11.19 3.58 30.88
C GLY A 83 11.12 3.16 29.41
N VAL A 84 12.20 3.37 28.65
CA VAL A 84 12.43 2.86 27.31
C VAL A 84 13.43 1.70 27.39
N THR A 85 13.10 0.59 26.76
CA THR A 85 14.02 -0.55 26.67
C THR A 85 15.04 -0.30 25.57
N CYS A 86 16.33 -0.31 25.93
CA CYS A 86 17.42 -0.08 25.00
C CYS A 86 18.37 -1.30 24.96
N PHE A 87 18.91 -1.57 23.77
CA PHE A 87 19.99 -2.54 23.58
C PHE A 87 21.15 -1.88 22.85
N HIS A 88 22.37 -2.03 23.38
CA HIS A 88 23.58 -1.49 22.77
C HIS A 88 24.82 -2.36 23.03
N ASN A 89 25.87 -2.12 22.26
CA ASN A 89 27.21 -2.68 22.46
C ASN A 89 28.30 -1.60 22.58
N CYS A 90 27.91 -0.36 22.89
CA CYS A 90 28.82 0.74 23.21
C CYS A 90 29.28 0.67 24.69
N THR A 91 30.28 1.47 25.06
CA THR A 91 30.87 1.48 26.43
C THR A 91 29.83 1.77 27.50
N SER A 92 28.93 2.71 27.22
CA SER A 92 27.69 2.92 27.96
C SER A 92 26.66 3.58 27.04
N LEU A 93 25.40 3.62 27.46
CA LEU A 93 24.37 4.31 26.67
C LEU A 93 24.60 5.82 26.63
N GLU A 94 25.11 6.40 27.72
CA GLU A 94 25.39 7.84 27.86
C GLU A 94 26.58 8.28 27.01
N THR A 95 27.58 7.43 26.81
CA THR A 95 28.74 7.73 25.95
C THR A 95 28.54 7.25 24.52
N ALA A 96 27.48 6.49 24.22
CA ALA A 96 27.29 5.81 22.93
C ALA A 96 27.41 6.76 21.73
N ALA A 97 26.83 7.96 21.79
CA ALA A 97 26.92 8.94 20.71
C ALA A 97 28.38 9.37 20.45
N ALA A 98 29.14 9.64 21.51
CA ALA A 98 30.54 10.04 21.42
C ALA A 98 31.43 8.88 20.96
N ASP A 99 31.18 7.67 21.46
CA ASP A 99 31.90 6.45 21.08
C ASP A 99 31.71 6.12 19.59
N MET A 100 30.47 6.25 19.08
CA MET A 100 30.14 6.01 17.68
C MET A 100 30.73 7.08 16.76
N GLU A 101 30.68 8.34 17.17
CA GLU A 101 31.28 9.46 16.45
C GLU A 101 32.82 9.33 16.37
N TYR A 102 33.47 8.93 17.46
CA TYR A 102 34.92 8.72 17.51
C TYR A 102 35.37 7.64 16.52
N ILE A 103 34.65 6.52 16.44
CA ILE A 103 34.93 5.46 15.46
C ILE A 103 34.61 5.92 14.04
N ALA A 104 33.53 6.68 13.86
CA ALA A 104 33.17 7.21 12.54
C ALA A 104 34.24 8.15 11.96
N GLN A 105 34.92 8.94 12.80
CA GLN A 105 36.03 9.80 12.39
C GLN A 105 37.28 9.03 11.96
N GLN A 106 37.43 7.78 12.39
CA GLN A 106 38.54 6.90 12.01
C GLN A 106 38.26 6.11 10.72
N ALA A 107 37.23 6.48 9.97
CA ALA A 107 36.84 5.77 8.75
C ALA A 107 37.92 5.81 7.66
N HIS A 108 38.40 4.64 7.27
CA HIS A 108 39.24 4.49 6.09
C HIS A 108 38.39 4.61 4.82
N TYR A 109 38.90 5.38 3.84
CA TYR A 109 38.26 5.61 2.53
C TYR A 109 36.90 6.33 2.56
N ALA A 110 36.59 7.06 3.65
CA ALA A 110 35.45 7.96 3.67
C ALA A 110 35.68 9.14 2.70
N LYS A 111 34.70 9.40 1.84
CA LYS A 111 34.61 10.65 1.06
C LYS A 111 33.84 11.70 1.85
N ASP A 112 34.03 12.99 1.57
CA ASP A 112 33.39 14.12 2.28
C ASP A 112 31.86 14.03 2.41
N ASN A 113 31.17 13.27 1.53
CA ASN A 113 29.72 13.08 1.55
C ASN A 113 29.29 11.68 2.07
N THR A 114 30.16 10.99 2.80
CA THR A 114 29.89 9.63 3.27
C THR A 114 29.30 9.68 4.66
N ASP A 115 28.00 9.39 4.77
CA ASP A 115 27.33 9.38 6.06
C ASP A 115 27.57 8.05 6.81
N PRO A 116 28.26 8.07 7.96
CA PRO A 116 28.55 6.88 8.76
C PRO A 116 27.31 6.36 9.51
N VAL A 117 26.25 7.14 9.64
CA VAL A 117 25.04 6.78 10.38
C VAL A 117 24.09 5.99 9.49
N PHE A 118 23.62 4.84 9.97
CA PHE A 118 22.50 4.12 9.36
C PHE A 118 21.38 3.89 10.38
N HIS A 119 20.15 4.18 9.96
CA HIS A 119 18.96 4.10 10.80
C HIS A 119 17.85 3.35 10.07
N TYR A 120 17.21 2.43 10.79
CA TYR A 120 16.01 1.73 10.32
C TYR A 120 15.10 1.39 11.50
N ILE A 121 13.83 1.16 11.19
CA ILE A 121 12.78 0.85 12.16
C ILE A 121 12.25 -0.55 11.88
N LEU A 122 12.16 -1.37 12.91
CA LEU A 122 11.44 -2.65 12.87
C LEU A 122 10.09 -2.46 13.56
N SER A 123 9.01 -2.88 12.92
CA SER A 123 7.66 -2.79 13.49
C SER A 123 6.94 -4.13 13.48
N TRP A 124 6.11 -4.33 14.49
CA TRP A 124 5.25 -5.49 14.64
C TRP A 124 3.80 -5.07 14.47
N GLN A 125 2.94 -6.00 14.09
CA GLN A 125 1.51 -5.71 13.93
C GLN A 125 0.89 -5.39 15.31
N ALA A 126 -0.14 -4.55 15.38
CA ALA A 126 -0.75 -4.09 16.64
C ALA A 126 -1.19 -5.22 17.60
N HIS A 127 -1.54 -6.39 17.05
CA HIS A 127 -1.94 -7.56 17.83
C HIS A 127 -0.76 -8.44 18.29
N GLU A 128 0.45 -8.11 17.87
CA GLU A 128 1.69 -8.77 18.27
C GLU A 128 2.35 -7.99 19.40
N SER A 129 2.95 -8.71 20.33
CA SER A 129 3.70 -8.12 21.43
C SER A 129 4.96 -8.95 21.63
N PRO A 130 5.99 -8.75 20.79
CA PRO A 130 7.23 -9.51 20.87
C PRO A 130 7.89 -9.30 22.24
N ARG A 131 8.50 -10.36 22.77
CA ARG A 131 9.23 -10.31 24.04
C ARG A 131 10.55 -9.55 23.83
N SER A 132 11.10 -8.92 24.87
CA SER A 132 12.39 -8.20 24.79
C SER A 132 13.52 -9.07 24.22
N GLU A 133 13.55 -10.37 24.53
CA GLU A 133 14.53 -11.31 23.96
C GLU A 133 14.31 -11.54 22.46
N GLN A 134 13.06 -11.60 22.00
CA GLN A 134 12.72 -11.74 20.57
C GLN A 134 12.99 -10.44 19.81
N ILE A 135 12.75 -9.30 20.45
CA ILE A 135 13.11 -7.98 19.91
C ILE A 135 14.63 -7.90 19.74
N TYR A 136 15.38 -8.23 20.78
CA TYR A 136 16.84 -8.26 20.72
C TYR A 136 17.35 -9.21 19.63
N ASP A 137 16.83 -10.44 19.56
CA ASP A 137 17.18 -11.40 18.51
C ASP A 137 16.83 -10.86 17.11
N SER A 138 15.71 -10.14 16.97
CA SER A 138 15.32 -9.49 15.72
C SER A 138 16.28 -8.37 15.31
N VAL A 139 16.71 -7.55 16.26
CA VAL A 139 17.73 -6.50 16.03
C VAL A 139 19.05 -7.14 15.62
N ARG A 140 19.54 -8.14 16.35
CA ARG A 140 20.80 -8.83 16.02
C ARG A 140 20.74 -9.57 14.68
N HIS A 141 19.62 -10.24 14.37
CA HIS A 141 19.44 -10.96 13.10
C HIS A 141 19.42 -9.99 11.91
N THR A 142 18.79 -8.83 12.05
CA THR A 142 18.77 -7.80 11.00
C THR A 142 20.14 -7.13 10.81
N LEU A 143 20.86 -6.82 11.89
CA LEU A 143 22.24 -6.33 11.83
C LEU A 143 23.16 -7.35 11.14
N LYS A 144 23.07 -8.63 11.50
CA LYS A 144 23.84 -9.70 10.86
C LYS A 144 23.51 -9.82 9.37
N SER A 145 22.23 -9.76 9.01
CA SER A 145 21.77 -9.82 7.60
C SER A 145 22.28 -8.66 6.74
N LEU A 146 22.50 -7.50 7.37
CA LEU A 146 23.11 -6.32 6.73
C LEU A 146 24.64 -6.39 6.66
N GLY A 147 25.28 -7.37 7.32
CA GLY A 147 26.74 -7.43 7.46
C GLY A 147 27.28 -6.48 8.53
N LEU A 148 26.44 -6.05 9.48
CA LEU A 148 26.74 -5.10 10.55
C LEU A 148 26.77 -5.77 11.94
N GLY A 149 27.02 -7.08 12.01
CA GLY A 149 26.93 -7.83 13.27
C GLY A 149 27.95 -7.41 14.33
N GLU A 150 29.13 -6.95 13.90
CA GLU A 150 30.26 -6.52 14.74
C GLU A 150 30.40 -4.98 14.83
N HIS A 151 29.42 -4.25 14.29
CA HIS A 151 29.42 -2.79 14.32
C HIS A 151 28.82 -2.24 15.62
N GLN A 152 29.18 -1.02 15.98
CA GLN A 152 28.55 -0.31 17.10
C GLN A 152 27.09 0.02 16.75
N TYR A 153 26.18 -0.24 17.67
CA TYR A 153 24.77 0.06 17.50
C TYR A 153 24.09 0.45 18.81
N VAL A 154 23.00 1.19 18.69
CA VAL A 154 22.04 1.50 19.73
C VAL A 154 20.66 1.21 19.19
N SER A 155 19.81 0.56 19.97
CA SER A 155 18.40 0.34 19.62
C SER A 155 17.51 0.66 20.78
N ALA A 156 16.32 1.17 20.49
CA ALA A 156 15.32 1.53 21.50
C ALA A 156 13.94 1.07 21.08
N VAL A 157 13.20 0.52 22.05
CA VAL A 157 11.85 -0.02 21.88
C VAL A 157 10.81 1.04 22.25
N HIS A 158 9.96 1.37 21.29
CA HIS A 158 8.91 2.37 21.40
C HIS A 158 7.52 1.71 21.30
N THR A 159 6.57 2.23 22.08
CA THR A 159 5.18 1.73 22.17
C THR A 159 4.14 2.86 22.14
N ASP A 160 4.58 4.04 21.72
CA ASP A 160 3.85 5.32 21.64
C ASP A 160 2.98 5.45 20.38
N THR A 161 3.24 4.67 19.33
CA THR A 161 2.37 4.57 18.15
C THR A 161 1.49 3.31 18.16
N ASP A 162 0.56 3.19 17.21
CA ASP A 162 -0.38 2.06 17.06
C ASP A 162 0.30 0.67 17.05
N ASN A 163 1.59 0.62 16.72
CA ASN A 163 2.37 -0.61 16.60
C ASN A 163 3.64 -0.51 17.46
N LEU A 164 3.95 -1.58 18.20
CA LEU A 164 5.26 -1.71 18.83
C LEU A 164 6.34 -1.67 17.74
N HIS A 165 7.31 -0.78 17.92
CA HIS A 165 8.37 -0.61 16.96
C HIS A 165 9.70 -0.30 17.64
N VAL A 166 10.79 -0.54 16.92
CA VAL A 166 12.13 -0.48 17.44
C VAL A 166 12.98 0.30 16.47
N HIS A 167 13.53 1.40 16.96
CA HIS A 167 14.49 2.19 16.22
C HIS A 167 15.87 1.56 16.40
N VAL A 168 16.58 1.35 15.30
CA VAL A 168 17.94 0.81 15.29
C VAL A 168 18.87 1.81 14.62
N ALA A 169 19.82 2.31 15.40
CA ALA A 169 20.90 3.18 14.99
C ALA A 169 22.19 2.37 14.94
N VAL A 170 22.91 2.38 13.82
CA VAL A 170 24.16 1.62 13.67
C VAL A 170 25.22 2.45 12.98
N ASN A 171 26.45 2.32 13.45
CA ASN A 171 27.62 2.89 12.81
C ASN A 171 28.03 2.01 11.63
N ARG A 172 28.07 2.56 10.42
CA ARG A 172 28.49 1.84 9.21
C ARG A 172 30.00 1.61 9.18
N VAL A 173 30.77 2.32 9.98
CA VAL A 173 32.22 2.14 10.11
C VAL A 173 32.48 1.00 11.08
N HIS A 174 33.31 0.06 10.67
CA HIS A 174 33.67 -1.09 11.50
C HIS A 174 34.66 -0.66 12.60
N PRO A 175 34.43 -0.98 13.89
CA PRO A 175 35.24 -0.46 14.99
C PRO A 175 36.70 -0.92 14.96
N VAL A 176 36.97 -2.16 14.56
CA VAL A 176 38.33 -2.70 14.47
C VAL A 176 39.04 -2.35 13.16
N THR A 177 38.36 -2.52 12.02
CA THR A 177 39.00 -2.41 10.71
C THR A 177 38.92 -1.01 10.11
N GLY A 178 38.11 -0.12 10.67
CA GLY A 178 37.88 1.24 10.18
C GLY A 178 37.21 1.33 8.81
N TYR A 179 36.86 0.21 8.17
CA TYR A 179 36.22 0.23 6.85
C TYR A 179 34.75 0.58 6.94
N LEU A 180 34.29 1.38 5.98
CA LEU A 180 32.89 1.71 5.80
C LEU A 180 32.13 0.59 5.09
N ASN A 181 31.04 0.14 5.68
CA ASN A 181 30.16 -0.85 5.07
C ASN A 181 29.21 -0.21 4.02
N CYS A 182 29.19 -0.79 2.83
CA CYS A 182 28.30 -0.42 1.72
C CYS A 182 26.98 -1.18 1.82
N LEU A 183 25.91 -0.48 2.21
CA LEU A 183 24.58 -1.05 2.44
C LEU A 183 23.74 -1.20 1.16
N SER A 184 24.32 -1.77 0.11
CA SER A 184 23.60 -2.09 -1.12
C SER A 184 22.47 -3.08 -0.84
N TRP A 185 21.30 -2.81 -1.41
CA TRP A 185 20.09 -3.64 -1.26
C TRP A 185 19.63 -3.82 0.20
N SER A 186 19.94 -2.87 1.08
CA SER A 186 19.59 -2.92 2.51
C SER A 186 18.09 -3.16 2.74
N GLN A 187 17.21 -2.50 1.98
CA GLN A 187 15.76 -2.70 2.08
C GLN A 187 15.36 -4.15 1.73
N GLU A 188 15.99 -4.77 0.73
CA GLU A 188 15.70 -6.16 0.36
C GLU A 188 16.25 -7.15 1.38
N LYS A 189 17.46 -6.91 1.88
CA LYS A 189 18.07 -7.72 2.96
C LYS A 189 17.22 -7.67 4.22
N LEU A 190 16.74 -6.48 4.62
CA LEU A 190 15.84 -6.29 5.75
C LEU A 190 14.49 -6.99 5.53
N SER A 191 13.88 -6.83 4.35
CA SER A 191 12.60 -7.49 4.05
C SER A 191 12.72 -9.01 4.11
N ARG A 192 13.82 -9.59 3.61
CA ARG A 192 14.09 -11.02 3.74
C ARG A 192 14.31 -11.43 5.20
N ALA A 193 15.11 -10.69 5.95
CA ALA A 193 15.35 -10.95 7.37
C ALA A 193 14.05 -10.92 8.19
N CYS A 194 13.10 -10.02 7.89
CA CYS A 194 11.78 -10.03 8.50
C CYS A 194 11.01 -11.33 8.23
N ARG A 195 11.08 -11.89 7.00
CA ARG A 195 10.43 -13.17 6.69
C ARG A 195 11.05 -14.35 7.44
N GLU A 196 12.38 -14.33 7.60
CA GLU A 196 13.11 -15.32 8.39
C GLU A 196 12.72 -15.25 9.87
N LEU A 197 12.61 -14.03 10.42
CA LEU A 197 12.18 -13.80 11.81
C LEU A 197 10.72 -14.16 12.05
N GLU A 198 9.84 -13.94 11.07
CA GLU A 198 8.45 -14.38 11.13
C GLU A 198 8.34 -15.90 11.26
N LEU A 199 9.11 -16.65 10.47
CA LEU A 199 9.17 -18.11 10.58
C LEU A 199 9.78 -18.56 11.91
N LYS A 200 10.85 -17.90 12.36
CA LYS A 200 11.57 -18.25 13.60
C LYS A 200 10.74 -18.04 14.86
N HIS A 201 10.04 -16.92 14.95
CA HIS A 201 9.30 -16.52 16.16
C HIS A 201 7.78 -16.73 16.06
N GLY A 202 7.30 -17.17 14.90
CA GLY A 202 5.87 -17.37 14.65
C GLY A 202 5.09 -16.06 14.50
N PHE A 203 5.75 -14.99 14.06
CA PHE A 203 5.08 -13.70 13.81
C PHE A 203 4.22 -13.74 12.54
N ALA A 204 3.18 -12.92 12.51
CA ALA A 204 2.28 -12.72 11.40
C ALA A 204 3.03 -12.08 10.22
N PRO A 205 2.88 -12.64 9.00
CA PRO A 205 3.52 -12.11 7.82
C PRO A 205 2.95 -10.76 7.40
N ASP A 206 3.83 -9.76 7.24
CA ASP A 206 3.49 -8.40 6.81
C ASP A 206 3.84 -8.12 5.33
N ASN A 207 3.60 -6.91 4.84
CA ASN A 207 4.00 -6.45 3.52
C ASN A 207 5.53 -6.39 3.35
N GLY A 208 6.03 -6.78 2.18
CA GLY A 208 7.45 -6.78 1.84
C GLY A 208 7.73 -7.23 0.40
N CYS A 209 8.98 -7.11 -0.06
CA CYS A 209 9.42 -7.60 -1.37
C CYS A 209 9.73 -9.12 -1.37
N TRP A 210 9.88 -9.71 -0.18
CA TRP A 210 9.96 -11.16 0.04
C TRP A 210 8.68 -11.67 0.69
N VAL A 211 8.26 -12.89 0.33
CA VAL A 211 7.05 -13.55 0.85
C VAL A 211 7.33 -15.01 1.19
N HIS A 212 6.46 -15.57 2.03
CA HIS A 212 6.46 -16.99 2.36
C HIS A 212 5.83 -17.77 1.20
N ALA A 213 6.50 -18.84 0.79
CA ALA A 213 6.04 -19.84 -0.17
C ALA A 213 5.90 -21.21 0.52
N PRO A 214 5.18 -22.16 -0.10
CA PRO A 214 5.03 -23.53 0.40
C PRO A 214 6.31 -24.14 0.97
N GLY A 215 6.19 -24.78 2.15
CA GLY A 215 7.30 -25.45 2.83
C GLY A 215 8.27 -24.50 3.56
N ASN A 216 7.78 -23.38 4.11
CA ASN A 216 8.59 -22.36 4.81
C ASN A 216 9.72 -21.77 3.96
N ARG A 217 9.53 -21.73 2.63
CA ARG A 217 10.49 -21.13 1.70
C ARG A 217 10.25 -19.63 1.62
N ILE A 218 11.32 -18.86 1.52
CA ILE A 218 11.24 -17.40 1.36
C ILE A 218 11.58 -17.06 -0.08
N VAL A 219 10.61 -16.52 -0.82
CA VAL A 219 10.74 -16.19 -2.25
C VAL A 219 10.54 -14.70 -2.49
N ARG A 220 11.26 -14.16 -3.48
CA ARG A 220 11.12 -12.75 -3.87
C ARG A 220 9.89 -12.63 -4.75
N LYS A 221 9.04 -11.63 -4.49
CA LYS A 221 7.90 -11.33 -5.36
C LYS A 221 8.37 -11.10 -6.79
N THR A 222 7.69 -11.71 -7.76
CA THR A 222 8.03 -11.51 -9.18
C THR A 222 7.82 -10.06 -9.60
N ALA A 223 8.51 -9.61 -10.64
CA ALA A 223 8.33 -8.26 -11.19
C ALA A 223 6.86 -8.02 -11.58
N VAL A 224 6.19 -9.02 -12.16
CA VAL A 224 4.77 -8.97 -12.56
C VAL A 224 3.83 -8.80 -11.35
N GLU A 225 4.09 -9.47 -10.23
CA GLU A 225 3.30 -9.30 -9.00
C GLU A 225 3.56 -7.95 -8.33
N ARG A 226 4.80 -7.44 -8.40
CA ARG A 226 5.11 -6.07 -7.99
C ARG A 226 4.44 -5.04 -8.88
N ASP A 227 4.43 -5.25 -10.20
CA ASP A 227 3.83 -4.33 -11.17
C ASP A 227 2.30 -4.35 -11.09
N ARG A 228 1.66 -5.49 -10.81
CA ARG A 228 0.22 -5.57 -10.52
C ARG A 228 -0.18 -4.80 -9.26
N GLN A 229 0.67 -4.79 -8.23
CA GLN A 229 0.45 -4.02 -7.00
C GLN A 229 0.88 -2.55 -7.14
N ASN A 230 1.94 -2.27 -7.92
CA ASN A 230 2.50 -0.94 -8.21
C ASN A 230 1.81 -0.25 -9.38
N ALA A 231 0.89 -0.90 -10.10
CA ALA A 231 0.03 -0.32 -11.15
C ALA A 231 -0.82 0.86 -10.65
N TRP A 232 -0.84 1.07 -9.32
CA TRP A 232 -1.40 2.23 -8.65
C TRP A 232 -0.47 3.46 -8.63
N THR A 233 0.77 3.35 -9.11
CA THR A 233 1.78 4.42 -9.20
C THR A 233 1.94 4.88 -10.66
N ARG A 234 1.10 5.83 -11.10
CA ARG A 234 1.05 6.33 -12.49
C ARG A 234 2.28 7.20 -12.85
N GLY A 235 2.83 7.04 -14.07
CA GLY A 235 3.67 8.07 -14.75
C GLY A 235 5.15 7.75 -15.06
N LYS A 236 5.65 6.51 -14.87
CA LYS A 236 7.07 6.20 -15.13
C LYS A 236 7.33 6.00 -16.65
N LYS A 237 8.29 6.74 -17.21
CA LYS A 237 8.84 6.51 -18.56
C LYS A 237 9.56 5.15 -18.62
N GLN A 238 9.38 4.39 -19.71
CA GLN A 238 10.08 3.11 -19.90
C GLN A 238 11.59 3.39 -19.93
N THR A 239 12.39 2.58 -19.23
CA THR A 239 13.85 2.69 -19.27
C THR A 239 14.42 1.88 -20.43
N PHE A 240 15.61 2.25 -20.93
CA PHE A 240 16.25 1.55 -22.05
C PHE A 240 16.48 0.06 -21.76
N ARG A 241 16.84 -0.27 -20.52
CA ARG A 241 16.94 -1.66 -20.05
C ARG A 241 15.61 -2.41 -20.09
N GLU A 242 14.51 -1.76 -19.71
CA GLU A 242 13.17 -2.37 -19.78
C GLU A 242 12.74 -2.60 -21.22
N TYR A 243 13.05 -1.68 -22.14
CA TYR A 243 12.82 -1.86 -23.58
C TYR A 243 13.58 -3.07 -24.12
N VAL A 244 14.90 -3.14 -23.92
CA VAL A 244 15.74 -4.28 -24.36
C VAL A 244 15.25 -5.62 -23.75
N ALA A 245 14.73 -5.61 -22.52
CA ALA A 245 14.17 -6.80 -21.89
C ALA A 245 12.88 -7.29 -22.58
N GLN A 246 12.02 -6.35 -22.98
CA GLN A 246 10.68 -6.62 -23.50
C GLN A 246 10.67 -6.90 -25.01
N THR A 247 11.62 -6.34 -25.76
CA THR A 247 11.76 -6.59 -27.20
C THR A 247 12.79 -7.70 -27.43
N ALA A 248 14.08 -7.35 -27.45
CA ALA A 248 15.17 -8.22 -27.85
C ALA A 248 15.28 -9.49 -27.00
N VAL A 249 15.30 -9.37 -25.67
CA VAL A 249 15.51 -10.53 -24.79
C VAL A 249 14.28 -11.44 -24.74
N ALA A 250 13.07 -10.87 -24.75
CA ALA A 250 11.84 -11.66 -24.80
C ALA A 250 11.71 -12.39 -26.13
N GLY A 251 11.97 -11.70 -27.25
CA GLY A 251 11.94 -12.27 -28.60
C GLY A 251 12.98 -13.38 -28.78
N LEU A 252 14.20 -13.23 -28.24
CA LEU A 252 15.22 -14.28 -28.30
C LEU A 252 14.97 -15.44 -27.33
N ARG A 253 14.11 -15.25 -26.31
CA ARG A 253 13.65 -16.35 -25.45
C ARG A 253 12.53 -17.15 -26.10
N SER A 254 11.66 -16.52 -26.87
CA SER A 254 10.61 -17.21 -27.63
C SER A 254 11.18 -17.91 -28.87
N GLU A 255 12.10 -17.25 -29.58
CA GLU A 255 12.73 -17.76 -30.80
C GLU A 255 14.26 -17.68 -30.66
N PRO A 256 14.91 -18.74 -30.14
CA PRO A 256 16.34 -18.73 -29.95
C PRO A 256 17.08 -18.77 -31.29
N VAL A 257 18.08 -17.91 -31.41
CA VAL A 257 18.98 -17.86 -32.57
C VAL A 257 20.25 -18.68 -32.28
N HIS A 258 20.91 -19.20 -33.33
CA HIS A 258 22.08 -20.07 -33.21
C HIS A 258 23.35 -19.53 -33.88
N ASP A 259 23.26 -18.41 -34.58
CA ASP A 259 24.34 -17.76 -35.30
C ASP A 259 24.42 -16.25 -34.98
N TRP A 260 25.64 -15.72 -34.98
CA TRP A 260 25.89 -14.31 -34.68
C TRP A 260 25.21 -13.35 -35.65
N LEU A 261 25.14 -13.70 -36.95
CA LEU A 261 24.55 -12.84 -37.97
C LEU A 261 23.03 -12.68 -37.75
N SER A 262 22.32 -13.77 -37.49
CA SER A 262 20.89 -13.71 -37.19
C SER A 262 20.60 -13.02 -35.85
N LEU A 263 21.50 -13.14 -34.85
CA LEU A 263 21.39 -12.39 -33.60
C LEU A 263 21.52 -10.89 -33.86
N HIS A 264 22.48 -10.48 -34.68
CA HIS A 264 22.68 -9.08 -35.06
C HIS A 264 21.51 -8.53 -35.88
N ARG A 265 20.93 -9.33 -36.80
CA ARG A 265 19.71 -8.95 -37.54
C ARG A 265 18.52 -8.76 -36.61
N ARG A 266 18.31 -9.68 -35.67
CA ARG A 266 17.21 -9.60 -34.71
C ARG A 266 17.33 -8.39 -33.78
N LEU A 267 18.55 -8.07 -33.35
CA LEU A 267 18.79 -6.82 -32.61
C LEU A 267 18.54 -5.60 -33.49
N ALA A 268 18.95 -5.63 -34.76
CA ALA A 268 18.75 -4.52 -35.70
C ALA A 268 17.27 -4.28 -36.03
N GLU A 269 16.43 -5.32 -36.07
CA GLU A 269 14.96 -5.23 -36.15
C GLU A 269 14.37 -4.40 -35.01
N ASP A 270 14.95 -4.44 -33.82
CA ASP A 270 14.54 -3.65 -32.66
C ASP A 270 15.29 -2.30 -32.56
N GLY A 271 16.13 -1.95 -33.54
CA GLY A 271 16.95 -0.73 -33.53
C GLY A 271 18.18 -0.81 -32.64
N LEU A 272 18.61 -2.02 -32.27
CA LEU A 272 19.69 -2.28 -31.33
C LEU A 272 20.88 -2.92 -32.05
N TYR A 273 22.09 -2.77 -31.50
CA TYR A 273 23.25 -3.52 -31.97
C TYR A 273 24.13 -4.00 -30.82
N LEU A 274 24.90 -5.05 -31.07
CA LEU A 274 25.81 -5.60 -30.07
C LEU A 274 27.20 -4.96 -30.20
N SER A 275 27.77 -4.53 -29.09
CA SER A 275 29.16 -4.09 -29.00
C SER A 275 29.90 -4.94 -27.97
N GLN A 276 31.17 -5.23 -28.22
CA GLN A 276 32.02 -5.91 -27.26
C GLN A 276 32.97 -4.88 -26.62
N MET A 277 32.87 -4.71 -25.31
CA MET A 277 33.79 -3.88 -24.52
C MET A 277 34.22 -4.67 -23.29
N ASP A 278 35.52 -4.69 -23.00
CA ASP A 278 36.13 -5.36 -21.84
C ASP A 278 35.69 -6.82 -21.63
N GLY A 279 35.59 -7.59 -22.73
CA GLY A 279 35.20 -9.00 -22.69
C GLY A 279 33.70 -9.25 -22.43
N LYS A 280 32.87 -8.20 -22.38
CA LYS A 280 31.42 -8.28 -22.20
C LYS A 280 30.67 -7.78 -23.44
N PHE A 281 29.46 -8.31 -23.62
CA PHE A 281 28.55 -7.84 -24.67
C PHE A 281 27.59 -6.79 -24.12
N LEU A 282 27.57 -5.63 -24.76
CA LEU A 282 26.65 -4.53 -24.49
C LEU A 282 25.67 -4.39 -25.67
N VAL A 283 24.40 -4.24 -25.34
CA VAL A 283 23.36 -3.84 -26.30
C VAL A 283 23.32 -2.32 -26.34
N MET A 284 23.58 -1.78 -27.51
CA MET A 284 23.62 -0.35 -27.79
C MET A 284 22.41 0.08 -28.61
N ASP A 285 22.01 1.34 -28.48
CA ASP A 285 20.98 1.97 -29.29
C ASP A 285 21.59 2.38 -30.65
N GLY A 286 21.02 1.89 -31.76
CA GLY A 286 21.46 2.22 -33.11
C GLY A 286 21.25 3.68 -33.49
N TRP A 287 20.34 4.37 -32.82
CA TRP A 287 19.92 5.74 -33.14
C TRP A 287 20.52 6.81 -32.21
N ASP A 288 20.95 6.42 -31.01
CA ASP A 288 21.53 7.31 -30.00
C ASP A 288 22.88 6.77 -29.53
N ARG A 289 23.94 7.12 -30.25
CA ARG A 289 25.32 6.66 -29.99
C ARG A 289 25.90 7.17 -28.66
N ASN A 290 25.30 8.18 -28.05
CA ASN A 290 25.73 8.74 -26.77
C ASN A 290 25.08 8.02 -25.57
N ARG A 291 24.11 7.14 -25.80
CA ARG A 291 23.41 6.39 -24.74
C ARG A 291 24.28 5.25 -24.23
N GLU A 292 24.36 5.11 -22.91
CA GLU A 292 25.06 4.00 -22.28
C GLU A 292 24.41 2.65 -22.65
N GLY A 293 25.25 1.72 -23.11
CA GLY A 293 24.82 0.38 -23.46
C GLY A 293 24.38 -0.45 -22.25
N VAL A 294 23.44 -1.37 -22.47
CA VAL A 294 22.98 -2.29 -21.43
C VAL A 294 23.77 -3.59 -21.55
N GLN A 295 24.44 -4.01 -20.48
CA GLN A 295 25.15 -5.28 -20.46
C GLN A 295 24.16 -6.44 -20.60
N LEU A 296 24.42 -7.33 -21.56
CA LEU A 296 23.52 -8.43 -21.91
C LEU A 296 23.47 -9.50 -20.79
N ASP A 297 24.56 -9.67 -20.03
CA ASP A 297 24.67 -10.53 -18.86
C ASP A 297 23.65 -10.20 -17.76
N SER A 298 23.23 -8.94 -17.69
CA SER A 298 22.28 -8.43 -16.71
C SER A 298 20.87 -9.01 -16.85
N PHE A 299 20.57 -9.66 -17.98
CA PHE A 299 19.29 -10.33 -18.25
C PHE A 299 19.29 -11.84 -17.95
N GLY A 300 20.41 -12.37 -17.46
CA GLY A 300 20.51 -13.72 -16.93
C GLY A 300 21.83 -14.42 -17.28
N PRO A 301 22.21 -15.47 -16.53
CA PRO A 301 23.50 -16.14 -16.69
C PRO A 301 23.67 -16.87 -18.02
N SER A 302 22.61 -17.01 -18.83
CA SER A 302 22.64 -17.57 -20.19
C SER A 302 23.19 -16.60 -21.24
N TRP A 303 23.22 -15.31 -20.92
CA TRP A 303 23.60 -14.22 -21.82
C TRP A 303 25.03 -13.72 -21.60
N CYS A 304 25.81 -14.44 -20.79
CA CYS A 304 27.23 -14.16 -20.58
C CYS A 304 28.04 -14.45 -21.85
N ALA A 305 29.07 -13.64 -22.11
CA ALA A 305 29.90 -13.75 -23.31
C ALA A 305 30.47 -15.16 -23.51
N GLU A 306 31.03 -15.76 -22.46
CA GLU A 306 31.59 -17.12 -22.51
C GLU A 306 30.55 -18.17 -22.95
N LYS A 307 29.31 -18.06 -22.48
CA LYS A 307 28.26 -19.04 -22.80
C LYS A 307 27.66 -18.80 -24.17
N LEU A 308 27.58 -17.55 -24.62
CA LEU A 308 27.15 -17.22 -25.97
C LEU A 308 28.20 -17.66 -27.01
N MET A 309 29.48 -17.42 -26.75
CA MET A 309 30.57 -17.92 -27.60
C MET A 309 30.64 -19.44 -27.61
N LYS A 310 30.39 -20.11 -26.47
CA LYS A 310 30.28 -21.59 -26.46
C LYS A 310 29.09 -22.12 -27.28
N LYS A 311 28.03 -21.33 -27.44
CA LYS A 311 26.81 -21.73 -28.19
C LYS A 311 26.87 -21.37 -29.68
N MET A 312 27.44 -20.23 -30.04
CA MET A 312 27.41 -19.67 -31.40
C MET A 312 28.79 -19.62 -32.07
N GLY A 313 29.85 -20.05 -31.37
CA GLY A 313 31.23 -19.98 -31.85
C GLY A 313 31.90 -18.62 -31.57
N ASP A 314 33.07 -18.41 -32.17
CA ASP A 314 33.84 -17.17 -32.00
C ASP A 314 33.03 -15.95 -32.43
N TYR A 315 33.16 -14.87 -31.65
CA TYR A 315 32.37 -13.67 -31.85
C TYR A 315 32.69 -12.99 -33.18
N THR A 316 31.68 -12.81 -34.03
CA THR A 316 31.77 -11.97 -35.23
C THR A 316 31.17 -10.58 -34.97
N PRO A 317 31.90 -9.48 -35.23
CA PRO A 317 31.39 -8.13 -35.03
C PRO A 317 30.22 -7.81 -35.95
N VAL A 318 29.36 -6.88 -35.51
CA VAL A 318 28.20 -6.41 -36.27
C VAL A 318 28.64 -5.87 -37.64
N PRO A 319 28.07 -6.35 -38.77
CA PRO A 319 28.31 -5.76 -40.08
C PRO A 319 27.89 -4.28 -40.13
N LYS A 320 28.69 -3.43 -40.79
CA LYS A 320 28.40 -1.98 -40.89
C LYS A 320 27.06 -1.67 -41.57
N ASP A 321 26.58 -2.60 -42.40
CA ASP A 321 25.34 -2.48 -43.17
C ASP A 321 24.16 -3.24 -42.53
N ILE A 322 24.23 -3.61 -41.24
CA ILE A 322 23.19 -4.45 -40.63
C ILE A 322 21.81 -3.76 -40.60
N PHE A 323 21.78 -2.44 -40.39
CA PHE A 323 20.54 -1.67 -40.33
C PHE A 323 19.93 -1.40 -41.71
N SER A 324 20.71 -1.47 -42.78
CA SER A 324 20.21 -1.38 -44.16
C SER A 324 19.77 -2.74 -44.73
N GLN A 325 20.07 -3.84 -44.02
CA GLN A 325 19.60 -5.20 -44.35
C GLN A 325 18.22 -5.53 -43.76
N VAL A 326 17.65 -4.63 -42.95
CA VAL A 326 16.36 -4.82 -42.26
C VAL A 326 15.35 -3.84 -42.84
N ASP A 327 14.17 -4.33 -43.22
CA ASP A 327 13.14 -3.52 -43.91
C ASP A 327 12.59 -2.36 -43.06
N ALA A 328 12.50 -2.54 -41.73
CA ALA A 328 12.00 -1.52 -40.80
C ALA A 328 12.63 -1.65 -39.39
N PRO A 329 13.84 -1.09 -39.15
CA PRO A 329 14.47 -1.12 -37.84
C PRO A 329 13.67 -0.31 -36.81
N GLY A 330 13.38 -0.92 -35.66
CA GLY A 330 12.73 -0.30 -34.51
C GLY A 330 13.53 0.88 -33.96
N ARG A 331 12.90 1.68 -33.10
CA ARG A 331 13.55 2.81 -32.42
C ARG A 331 13.06 2.93 -31.00
N TYR A 332 13.99 2.92 -30.05
CA TYR A 332 13.67 3.21 -28.66
C TYR A 332 13.27 4.67 -28.49
N ASN A 333 12.09 4.92 -27.92
CA ASN A 333 11.61 6.26 -27.57
C ASN A 333 11.28 6.34 -26.06
N PRO A 334 12.08 7.04 -25.25
CA PRO A 334 11.86 7.14 -23.81
C PRO A 334 10.60 7.92 -23.42
N ASP A 335 10.04 8.73 -24.33
CA ASP A 335 8.76 9.42 -24.09
C ASP A 335 7.55 8.55 -24.39
N PHE A 336 7.76 7.37 -24.97
CA PHE A 336 6.73 6.36 -25.13
C PHE A 336 6.50 5.63 -23.81
N ILE A 337 5.37 5.92 -23.16
CA ILE A 337 4.92 5.16 -21.99
C ILE A 337 4.37 3.84 -22.52
N ALA A 338 5.10 2.74 -22.31
CA ALA A 338 4.58 1.39 -22.50
C ALA A 338 3.48 1.11 -21.46
N ALA A 339 2.30 1.67 -21.67
CA ALA A 339 1.09 1.11 -21.13
C ALA A 339 0.83 -0.20 -21.90
N ASP A 340 0.44 -1.27 -21.21
CA ASP A 340 -0.20 -2.42 -21.85
C ASP A 340 -1.15 -1.88 -22.93
N VAL A 341 -0.97 -2.32 -24.18
CA VAL A 341 -1.68 -1.80 -25.34
C VAL A 341 -3.15 -1.67 -24.97
N ARG A 342 -3.65 -0.42 -24.91
CA ARG A 342 -5.04 -0.19 -24.57
C ARG A 342 -5.87 -0.86 -25.66
N PRO A 343 -6.93 -1.60 -25.30
CA PRO A 343 -7.78 -2.21 -26.30
C PRO A 343 -8.24 -1.15 -27.28
N GLU A 344 -7.98 -1.41 -28.56
CA GLU A 344 -8.41 -0.57 -29.65
C GLU A 344 -9.92 -0.68 -29.82
N LYS A 345 -10.58 0.46 -30.02
CA LYS A 345 -12.00 0.56 -30.27
C LYS A 345 -12.22 1.36 -31.54
N ILE A 346 -13.20 0.92 -32.31
CA ILE A 346 -13.71 1.67 -33.45
C ILE A 346 -14.53 2.86 -32.93
N ALA A 347 -14.08 4.08 -33.18
CA ALA A 347 -14.76 5.30 -32.77
C ALA A 347 -14.83 6.30 -33.94
N GLU A 348 -15.76 7.26 -33.85
CA GLU A 348 -15.83 8.38 -34.78
C GLU A 348 -14.57 9.25 -34.62
N THR A 349 -13.96 9.66 -35.74
CA THR A 349 -12.71 10.45 -35.76
C THR A 349 -12.80 11.77 -34.99
N GLU A 350 -13.96 12.41 -34.97
CA GLU A 350 -14.21 13.66 -34.24
C GLU A 350 -15.69 13.72 -33.89
N SER A 351 -16.02 13.89 -32.61
CA SER A 351 -17.41 14.14 -32.18
C SER A 351 -17.82 15.59 -32.48
N LEU A 352 -19.12 15.83 -32.66
CA LEU A 352 -19.65 17.20 -32.87
C LEU A 352 -19.22 18.17 -31.75
N GLN A 353 -19.08 17.68 -30.52
CA GLN A 353 -18.60 18.47 -29.39
C GLN A 353 -17.14 18.88 -29.56
N GLN A 354 -16.26 17.95 -29.97
CA GLN A 354 -14.85 18.24 -30.20
C GLN A 354 -14.66 19.21 -31.37
N TYR A 355 -15.42 19.02 -32.44
CA TYR A 355 -15.45 19.94 -33.59
C TYR A 355 -15.87 21.35 -33.17
N ALA A 356 -16.97 21.46 -32.40
CA ALA A 356 -17.44 22.74 -31.88
C ALA A 356 -16.41 23.40 -30.95
N CYS A 357 -15.76 22.66 -30.04
CA CYS A 357 -14.70 23.19 -29.17
C CYS A 357 -13.49 23.67 -29.97
N ARG A 358 -13.07 22.96 -31.01
CA ARG A 358 -11.94 23.35 -31.86
C ARG A 358 -12.20 24.67 -32.58
N HIS A 359 -13.40 24.86 -33.09
CA HIS A 359 -13.74 26.06 -33.87
C HIS A 359 -14.19 27.26 -33.03
N LEU A 360 -14.79 27.01 -31.86
CA LEU A 360 -15.45 28.05 -31.07
C LEU A 360 -14.78 28.31 -29.72
N GLY A 361 -14.00 27.35 -29.22
CA GLY A 361 -13.42 27.37 -27.87
C GLY A 361 -12.45 28.51 -27.62
N GLU A 362 -11.75 29.00 -28.65
CA GLU A 362 -10.90 30.19 -28.56
C GLU A 362 -11.57 31.44 -29.14
N ARG A 363 -12.28 31.29 -30.27
CA ARG A 363 -12.90 32.41 -31.00
C ARG A 363 -13.99 33.12 -30.19
N LEU A 364 -14.88 32.39 -29.50
CA LEU A 364 -15.95 33.02 -28.71
C LEU A 364 -15.39 33.75 -27.48
N PRO A 365 -14.47 33.19 -26.67
CA PRO A 365 -13.84 33.93 -25.58
C PRO A 365 -13.00 35.13 -26.02
N GLU A 366 -12.35 35.07 -27.20
CA GLU A 366 -11.62 36.22 -27.76
C GLU A 366 -12.58 37.35 -28.14
N MET A 367 -13.64 37.03 -28.88
CA MET A 367 -14.68 38.02 -29.22
C MET A 367 -15.33 38.62 -27.97
N ALA A 368 -15.50 37.84 -26.90
CA ALA A 368 -15.98 38.32 -25.60
C ALA A 368 -15.00 39.33 -24.97
N ARG A 369 -13.69 39.02 -24.97
CA ARG A 369 -12.63 39.90 -24.45
C ARG A 369 -12.48 41.19 -25.24
N GLU A 370 -12.70 41.14 -26.55
CA GLU A 370 -12.62 42.30 -27.45
C GLU A 370 -13.91 43.14 -27.48
N GLY A 371 -14.96 42.73 -26.74
CA GLY A 371 -16.26 43.41 -26.74
C GLY A 371 -17.06 43.26 -28.03
N ARG A 372 -16.69 42.33 -28.92
CA ARG A 372 -17.34 42.10 -30.23
C ARG A 372 -18.62 41.26 -30.14
N LEU A 373 -18.92 40.70 -28.96
CA LEU A 373 -20.16 39.95 -28.67
C LEU A 373 -21.25 40.89 -28.16
N GLU A 374 -21.71 41.82 -28.99
CA GLU A 374 -22.76 42.77 -28.57
C GLU A 374 -24.18 42.21 -28.74
N ASN A 375 -24.38 41.26 -29.66
CA ASN A 375 -25.70 40.72 -30.00
C ASN A 375 -25.68 39.20 -30.31
N CYS A 376 -26.86 38.57 -30.23
CA CYS A 376 -27.04 37.14 -30.54
C CYS A 376 -26.68 36.79 -31.99
N GLN A 377 -26.84 37.73 -32.93
CA GLN A 377 -26.54 37.53 -34.35
C GLN A 377 -25.05 37.31 -34.63
N ALA A 378 -24.16 37.95 -33.86
CA ALA A 378 -22.72 37.73 -33.96
C ALA A 378 -22.36 36.26 -33.65
N ILE A 379 -22.96 35.70 -32.60
CA ILE A 379 -22.75 34.31 -32.19
C ILE A 379 -23.27 33.35 -33.28
N HIS A 380 -24.46 33.63 -33.83
CA HIS A 380 -25.02 32.82 -34.92
C HIS A 380 -24.15 32.86 -36.18
N ARG A 381 -23.55 34.00 -36.53
CA ARG A 381 -22.61 34.08 -37.67
C ARG A 381 -21.34 33.27 -37.42
N THR A 382 -20.75 33.37 -36.24
CA THR A 382 -19.54 32.60 -35.90
C THR A 382 -19.81 31.08 -35.90
N LEU A 383 -21.00 30.67 -35.47
CA LEU A 383 -21.44 29.27 -35.60
C LEU A 383 -21.62 28.87 -37.06
N ALA A 384 -22.26 29.73 -37.88
CA ALA A 384 -22.51 29.45 -39.28
C ALA A 384 -21.22 29.33 -40.11
N GLU A 385 -20.15 30.08 -39.76
CA GLU A 385 -18.81 29.92 -40.34
C GLU A 385 -18.25 28.50 -40.15
N ALA A 386 -18.60 27.84 -39.04
CA ALA A 386 -18.24 26.45 -38.77
C ALA A 386 -19.31 25.44 -39.26
N GLY A 387 -20.34 25.89 -39.99
CA GLY A 387 -21.44 25.02 -40.42
C GLY A 387 -22.36 24.56 -39.29
N LEU A 388 -22.31 25.22 -38.14
CA LEU A 388 -23.10 24.92 -36.95
C LEU A 388 -24.21 25.96 -36.77
N TRP A 389 -25.26 25.59 -36.04
CA TRP A 389 -26.29 26.53 -35.59
C TRP A 389 -26.75 26.15 -34.19
N MET A 390 -27.52 27.01 -33.54
CA MET A 390 -27.99 26.74 -32.18
C MET A 390 -29.49 26.97 -32.01
N ARG A 391 -30.09 26.26 -31.07
CA ARG A 391 -31.51 26.38 -30.70
C ARG A 391 -31.72 26.17 -29.20
N VAL A 392 -32.91 26.52 -28.74
CA VAL A 392 -33.36 26.20 -27.38
C VAL A 392 -34.00 24.81 -27.39
N GLN A 393 -33.54 23.92 -26.52
CA GLN A 393 -34.12 22.59 -26.30
C GLN A 393 -34.17 22.32 -24.80
N HIS A 394 -35.38 22.07 -24.26
CA HIS A 394 -35.63 21.83 -22.83
C HIS A 394 -35.01 22.89 -21.89
N GLY A 395 -35.13 24.18 -22.23
CA GLY A 395 -34.61 25.28 -21.40
C GLY A 395 -33.09 25.50 -21.47
N HIS A 396 -32.39 24.81 -22.38
CA HIS A 396 -30.95 24.97 -22.59
C HIS A 396 -30.64 25.32 -24.05
N LEU A 397 -29.54 26.03 -24.27
CA LEU A 397 -28.99 26.24 -25.60
C LEU A 397 -28.24 24.97 -26.05
N VAL A 398 -28.56 24.50 -27.25
CA VAL A 398 -27.91 23.36 -27.88
C VAL A 398 -27.40 23.72 -29.26
N ILE A 399 -26.20 23.27 -29.59
CA ILE A 399 -25.53 23.41 -30.88
C ILE A 399 -25.87 22.18 -31.73
N CYS A 400 -26.28 22.43 -32.96
CA CYS A 400 -26.71 21.45 -33.95
C CYS A 400 -25.84 21.59 -35.21
N ASP A 401 -25.71 20.50 -35.95
CA ASP A 401 -25.13 20.52 -37.29
C ASP A 401 -26.13 21.18 -38.27
N GLY A 402 -25.64 22.08 -39.12
CA GLY A 402 -26.43 22.73 -40.16
C GLY A 402 -26.78 21.82 -41.35
N TYR A 403 -26.08 20.70 -41.50
CA TYR A 403 -26.16 19.83 -42.68
C TYR A 403 -26.64 18.39 -42.38
N ASP A 404 -26.45 17.87 -41.15
CA ASP A 404 -27.03 16.59 -40.69
C ASP A 404 -28.01 16.81 -39.53
N HIS A 405 -29.31 16.77 -39.83
CA HIS A 405 -30.37 16.94 -38.84
C HIS A 405 -30.54 15.74 -37.89
N ASN A 406 -29.93 14.59 -38.19
CA ASN A 406 -30.00 13.41 -37.34
C ASN A 406 -28.89 13.39 -36.29
N GLN A 407 -27.95 14.34 -36.32
CA GLN A 407 -26.85 14.40 -35.37
C GLN A 407 -27.35 14.79 -33.98
N THR A 408 -26.84 14.11 -32.95
CA THR A 408 -27.21 14.41 -31.56
C THR A 408 -26.71 15.81 -31.19
N PRO A 409 -27.60 16.73 -30.78
CA PRO A 409 -27.22 18.09 -30.47
C PRO A 409 -26.37 18.16 -29.18
N VAL A 410 -25.40 19.07 -29.17
CA VAL A 410 -24.43 19.24 -28.08
C VAL A 410 -24.86 20.43 -27.23
N ARG A 411 -24.76 20.34 -25.90
CA ARG A 411 -25.09 21.51 -25.05
C ARG A 411 -24.07 22.63 -25.25
N ALA A 412 -24.55 23.85 -25.43
CA ALA A 412 -23.71 25.01 -25.72
C ALA A 412 -22.73 25.34 -24.56
N ASP A 413 -23.17 25.14 -23.32
CA ASP A 413 -22.37 25.30 -22.09
C ASP A 413 -21.17 24.35 -21.98
N SER A 414 -21.24 23.20 -22.68
CA SER A 414 -20.14 22.23 -22.73
C SER A 414 -19.01 22.62 -23.70
N VAL A 415 -19.28 23.56 -24.60
CA VAL A 415 -18.31 24.10 -25.56
C VAL A 415 -17.70 25.38 -25.01
N TRP A 416 -18.54 26.26 -24.45
CA TRP A 416 -18.09 27.43 -23.71
C TRP A 416 -19.04 27.69 -22.53
N SER A 417 -18.50 27.71 -21.31
CA SER A 417 -19.29 27.76 -20.07
C SER A 417 -20.18 29.00 -19.94
N LEU A 418 -19.84 30.11 -20.62
CA LEU A 418 -20.64 31.33 -20.62
C LEU A 418 -21.76 31.33 -21.67
N LEU A 419 -21.83 30.31 -22.54
CA LEU A 419 -22.86 30.20 -23.58
C LEU A 419 -24.15 29.58 -23.04
N THR A 420 -24.73 30.23 -22.03
CA THR A 420 -26.00 29.86 -21.39
C THR A 420 -27.13 30.78 -21.87
N LEU A 421 -28.37 30.32 -21.74
CA LEU A 421 -29.54 31.10 -22.14
C LEU A 421 -29.62 32.43 -21.35
N ASP A 422 -29.27 32.40 -20.06
CA ASP A 422 -29.29 33.59 -19.20
C ASP A 422 -28.27 34.65 -19.65
N ASN A 423 -27.07 34.23 -20.02
CA ASN A 423 -26.03 35.14 -20.49
C ASN A 423 -26.34 35.70 -21.88
N VAL A 424 -26.90 34.86 -22.77
CA VAL A 424 -27.31 35.32 -24.11
C VAL A 424 -28.50 36.27 -24.03
N ASN A 425 -29.39 36.12 -23.03
CA ASN A 425 -30.48 37.07 -22.78
C ASN A 425 -30.02 38.43 -22.24
N GLN A 426 -28.82 38.52 -21.66
CA GLN A 426 -28.22 39.78 -21.22
C GLN A 426 -27.56 40.58 -22.37
N LEU A 427 -27.40 39.98 -23.55
CA LEU A 427 -26.89 40.66 -24.74
C LEU A 427 -27.94 41.61 -25.32
N ASN A 428 -27.50 42.63 -26.08
CA ASN A 428 -28.41 43.60 -26.68
C ASN A 428 -29.38 42.91 -27.64
N GLY A 429 -30.68 42.94 -27.32
CA GLY A 429 -31.74 42.31 -28.09
C GLY A 429 -32.10 40.88 -27.70
N GLY A 430 -31.47 40.33 -26.64
CA GLY A 430 -31.78 39.02 -26.06
C GLY A 430 -31.57 37.84 -27.01
N TRP A 431 -32.07 36.66 -26.61
CA TRP A 431 -32.10 35.49 -27.48
C TRP A 431 -32.96 35.73 -28.73
N GLN A 432 -32.38 35.52 -29.91
CA GLN A 432 -33.08 35.55 -31.19
C GLN A 432 -32.90 34.19 -31.90
N PRO A 433 -33.95 33.63 -32.52
CA PRO A 433 -33.82 32.40 -33.29
C PRO A 433 -32.90 32.62 -34.51
N VAL A 434 -32.22 31.55 -34.91
CA VAL A 434 -31.32 31.58 -36.07
C VAL A 434 -32.12 31.94 -37.34
N PRO A 435 -31.71 32.97 -38.11
CA PRO A 435 -32.34 33.31 -39.39
C PRO A 435 -32.33 32.11 -40.35
N THR A 436 -33.45 31.88 -41.05
CA THR A 436 -33.64 30.73 -41.94
C THR A 436 -32.67 30.71 -43.14
N ASP A 437 -32.04 31.84 -43.44
CA ASP A 437 -31.14 32.06 -44.56
C ASP A 437 -29.68 32.25 -44.14
N ILE A 438 -29.31 32.00 -42.87
CA ILE A 438 -27.95 32.25 -42.37
C ILE A 438 -26.86 31.49 -43.14
N PHE A 439 -27.13 30.26 -43.55
CA PHE A 439 -26.21 29.43 -44.35
C PHE A 439 -26.18 29.81 -45.84
N ARG A 440 -27.05 30.73 -46.29
CA ARG A 440 -26.95 31.40 -47.60
C ARG A 440 -26.15 32.70 -47.51
N GLN A 441 -26.13 33.33 -46.34
CA GLN A 441 -25.39 34.57 -46.09
C GLN A 441 -23.92 34.33 -45.71
N VAL A 442 -23.63 33.23 -45.00
CA VAL A 442 -22.29 32.87 -44.54
C VAL A 442 -21.90 31.51 -45.13
N THR A 443 -20.84 31.50 -45.96
CA THR A 443 -20.28 30.26 -46.49
C THR A 443 -19.40 29.60 -45.43
N PRO A 444 -19.69 28.38 -44.97
CA PRO A 444 -18.89 27.74 -43.95
C PRO A 444 -17.48 27.44 -44.45
N THR A 445 -16.49 27.76 -43.62
CA THR A 445 -15.06 27.57 -43.92
C THR A 445 -14.68 26.10 -43.88
N GLU A 446 -15.28 25.37 -42.95
CA GLU A 446 -15.12 23.93 -42.77
C GLU A 446 -16.50 23.33 -42.43
N ARG A 447 -16.72 22.06 -42.76
CA ARG A 447 -17.95 21.34 -42.43
C ARG A 447 -17.61 20.11 -41.60
N PHE A 448 -18.43 19.81 -40.61
CA PHE A 448 -18.33 18.57 -39.86
C PHE A 448 -18.54 17.37 -40.81
N ARG A 449 -17.57 16.45 -40.86
CA ARG A 449 -17.60 15.23 -41.72
C ARG A 449 -17.71 13.92 -40.92
N GLY A 450 -18.09 14.01 -39.64
CA GLY A 450 -17.93 12.93 -38.65
C GLY A 450 -18.74 11.66 -38.91
N ARG A 451 -18.22 10.78 -39.77
CA ARG A 451 -18.59 9.34 -39.88
C ARG A 451 -17.43 8.44 -40.31
N ARG A 452 -16.18 8.90 -40.29
CA ARG A 452 -15.04 7.97 -40.44
C ARG A 452 -14.86 7.24 -39.12
N MET A 453 -15.08 5.93 -39.17
CA MET A 453 -14.79 5.02 -38.06
C MET A 453 -13.31 4.65 -38.15
N GLU A 454 -12.53 5.06 -37.16
CA GLU A 454 -11.10 4.74 -37.09
C GLU A 454 -10.79 3.99 -35.78
N SER A 455 -9.72 3.19 -35.81
CA SER A 455 -9.26 2.46 -34.64
C SER A 455 -8.58 3.44 -33.68
N CYS A 456 -9.10 3.58 -32.47
CA CYS A 456 -8.59 4.47 -31.44
C CYS A 456 -8.38 3.73 -30.11
N PRO A 457 -7.31 4.00 -29.36
CA PRO A 457 -7.08 3.38 -28.06
C PRO A 457 -8.14 3.82 -27.04
N ALA A 458 -8.67 2.88 -26.24
CA ALA A 458 -9.69 3.18 -25.23
C ALA A 458 -9.26 4.29 -24.24
N THR A 459 -10.16 5.22 -23.92
CA THR A 459 -9.88 6.28 -22.93
C THR A 459 -9.73 5.71 -21.51
N ASP A 460 -9.13 6.46 -20.58
CA ASP A 460 -8.90 6.01 -19.19
C ASP A 460 -10.19 5.51 -18.51
N LYS A 461 -11.29 6.25 -18.73
CA LYS A 461 -12.59 5.96 -18.16
C LYS A 461 -13.20 4.69 -18.75
N GLU A 462 -13.01 4.47 -20.05
CA GLU A 462 -13.50 3.28 -20.75
C GLU A 462 -12.66 2.06 -20.41
N TRP A 463 -11.34 2.18 -20.40
CA TRP A 463 -10.45 1.10 -19.98
C TRP A 463 -10.65 0.72 -18.51
N HIS A 464 -11.03 1.69 -17.67
CA HIS A 464 -11.46 1.42 -16.30
C HIS A 464 -12.78 0.65 -16.27
N ARG A 465 -13.81 1.06 -17.04
CA ARG A 465 -15.08 0.32 -17.17
C ARG A 465 -14.92 -1.09 -17.70
N MET A 466 -14.03 -1.30 -18.67
CA MET A 466 -13.74 -2.63 -19.23
C MET A 466 -13.15 -3.58 -18.18
N ARG A 467 -12.40 -3.04 -17.19
CA ARG A 467 -11.84 -3.84 -16.09
C ARG A 467 -12.79 -3.99 -14.90
N THR A 468 -13.61 -2.99 -14.61
CA THR A 468 -14.53 -3.03 -13.46
C THR A 468 -15.89 -3.63 -13.79
N GLY A 469 -16.25 -3.75 -15.08
CA GLY A 469 -17.55 -4.21 -15.52
C GLY A 469 -18.54 -3.07 -15.78
N THR A 470 -19.62 -3.40 -16.49
CA THR A 470 -20.69 -2.45 -16.85
C THR A 470 -21.69 -2.29 -15.72
N GLY A 471 -21.68 -1.13 -15.03
CA GLY A 471 -22.64 -0.82 -13.97
C GLY A 471 -22.30 0.42 -13.12
N PRO A 472 -23.13 0.74 -12.11
CA PRO A 472 -22.88 1.80 -11.14
C PRO A 472 -21.58 1.53 -10.37
N GLN A 473 -20.61 2.43 -10.49
CA GLN A 473 -19.25 2.21 -9.97
C GLN A 473 -19.18 2.05 -8.45
N GLY A 474 -20.12 2.66 -7.70
CA GLY A 474 -20.21 2.48 -6.25
C GLY A 474 -20.64 1.07 -5.85
N ALA A 475 -21.59 0.48 -6.59
CA ALA A 475 -22.10 -0.87 -6.36
C ALA A 475 -21.03 -1.92 -6.68
N ILE A 476 -20.39 -1.82 -7.85
CA ILE A 476 -19.34 -2.76 -8.28
C ILE A 476 -18.13 -2.71 -7.33
N LYS A 477 -17.69 -1.51 -6.92
CA LYS A 477 -16.59 -1.39 -5.94
C LYS A 477 -16.96 -2.08 -4.62
N ARG A 478 -18.19 -1.87 -4.12
CA ARG A 478 -18.66 -2.53 -2.90
C ARG A 478 -18.64 -4.04 -3.04
N GLU A 479 -19.14 -4.58 -4.16
CA GLU A 479 -19.11 -6.03 -4.45
C GLU A 479 -17.69 -6.58 -4.46
N LEU A 480 -16.77 -5.89 -5.13
CA LEU A 480 -15.37 -6.30 -5.29
C LEU A 480 -14.57 -6.28 -3.97
N PHE A 481 -14.85 -5.32 -3.08
CA PHE A 481 -14.08 -5.15 -1.83
C PHE A 481 -14.72 -5.84 -0.61
N SER A 482 -16.02 -6.15 -0.66
CA SER A 482 -16.73 -6.74 0.48
C SER A 482 -17.13 -8.21 0.28
N ASP A 483 -16.92 -8.77 -0.92
CA ASP A 483 -17.41 -10.10 -1.33
C ASP A 483 -18.93 -10.28 -1.08
N LYS A 484 -19.71 -9.19 -1.12
CA LYS A 484 -21.17 -9.15 -0.94
C LYS A 484 -21.83 -8.59 -2.19
N GLU A 485 -22.77 -9.32 -2.78
CA GLU A 485 -23.72 -8.84 -3.79
C GLU A 485 -24.39 -7.54 -3.33
N SER A 486 -24.42 -6.53 -4.20
CA SER A 486 -25.13 -5.27 -3.93
C SER A 486 -26.60 -5.37 -4.36
N LEU A 487 -27.43 -4.44 -3.89
CA LEU A 487 -28.82 -4.31 -4.33
C LEU A 487 -28.93 -4.22 -5.86
N TRP A 488 -27.94 -3.60 -6.52
CA TRP A 488 -27.86 -3.52 -7.98
C TRP A 488 -27.56 -4.89 -8.61
N GLY A 489 -26.58 -5.63 -8.08
CA GLY A 489 -26.24 -6.98 -8.53
C GLY A 489 -27.42 -7.95 -8.41
N TYR A 490 -28.11 -7.92 -7.26
CA TYR A 490 -29.32 -8.71 -7.02
C TYR A 490 -30.45 -8.34 -7.98
N SER A 491 -30.71 -7.05 -8.19
CA SER A 491 -31.78 -6.59 -9.08
C SER A 491 -31.52 -6.97 -10.54
N ILE A 492 -30.27 -6.95 -11.00
CA ILE A 492 -29.94 -7.40 -12.36
C ILE A 492 -30.14 -8.90 -12.49
N SER A 493 -29.60 -9.70 -11.56
CA SER A 493 -29.63 -11.15 -11.67
C SER A 493 -31.05 -11.72 -11.60
N HIS A 494 -31.97 -11.04 -10.88
CA HIS A 494 -33.34 -11.53 -10.67
C HIS A 494 -34.38 -10.86 -11.57
N CYS A 495 -34.25 -9.56 -11.86
CA CYS A 495 -35.29 -8.82 -12.58
C CYS A 495 -34.97 -8.62 -14.06
N SER A 496 -33.70 -8.46 -14.45
CA SER A 496 -33.35 -8.10 -15.84
C SER A 496 -33.84 -9.12 -16.87
N PRO A 497 -33.61 -10.45 -16.71
CA PRO A 497 -34.05 -11.44 -17.71
C PRO A 497 -35.57 -11.48 -17.87
N GLN A 498 -36.29 -11.38 -16.76
CA GLN A 498 -37.76 -11.43 -16.73
C GLN A 498 -38.37 -10.17 -17.37
N ILE A 499 -37.74 -9.00 -17.18
CA ILE A 499 -38.16 -7.74 -17.81
C ILE A 499 -37.89 -7.77 -19.32
N GLU A 500 -36.74 -8.28 -19.73
CA GLU A 500 -36.38 -8.41 -21.15
C GLU A 500 -37.34 -9.37 -21.87
N GLU A 501 -37.71 -10.49 -21.24
CA GLU A 501 -38.72 -11.42 -21.75
C GLU A 501 -40.10 -10.74 -21.89
N MET A 502 -40.54 -10.00 -20.87
CA MET A 502 -41.83 -9.32 -20.86
C MET A 502 -41.92 -8.21 -21.93
N ILE A 503 -40.82 -7.50 -22.18
CA ILE A 503 -40.74 -6.49 -23.25
C ILE A 503 -40.74 -7.17 -24.63
N THR A 504 -39.97 -8.25 -24.80
CA THR A 504 -39.86 -8.99 -26.07
C THR A 504 -41.20 -9.59 -26.48
N GLN A 505 -42.00 -10.05 -25.50
CA GLN A 505 -43.34 -10.59 -25.71
C GLN A 505 -44.42 -9.51 -25.90
N GLY A 506 -44.09 -8.23 -25.70
CA GLY A 506 -45.03 -7.11 -25.80
C GLY A 506 -46.05 -7.03 -24.65
N GLU A 507 -45.81 -7.72 -23.54
CA GLU A 507 -46.71 -7.78 -22.38
C GLU A 507 -46.33 -6.76 -21.28
N PHE A 508 -45.49 -5.78 -21.62
CA PHE A 508 -44.98 -4.81 -20.67
C PHE A 508 -46.07 -3.84 -20.19
N THR A 509 -46.45 -3.97 -18.92
CA THR A 509 -47.36 -3.04 -18.22
C THR A 509 -46.79 -2.65 -16.87
N TRP A 510 -47.16 -1.46 -16.37
CA TRP A 510 -46.71 -1.01 -15.04
C TRP A 510 -47.12 -1.96 -13.93
N GLN A 511 -48.33 -2.51 -13.99
CA GLN A 511 -48.83 -3.47 -13.02
C GLN A 511 -47.95 -4.72 -12.96
N ARG A 512 -47.64 -5.33 -14.10
CA ARG A 512 -46.85 -6.56 -14.16
C ARG A 512 -45.39 -6.33 -13.79
N CYS A 513 -44.86 -5.15 -14.11
CA CYS A 513 -43.54 -4.71 -13.67
C CYS A 513 -43.47 -4.57 -12.14
N HIS A 514 -44.49 -3.96 -11.52
CA HIS A 514 -44.58 -3.86 -10.07
C HIS A 514 -44.74 -5.22 -9.40
N GLU A 515 -45.55 -6.12 -9.95
CA GLU A 515 -45.70 -7.50 -9.47
C GLU A 515 -44.39 -8.27 -9.53
N LEU A 516 -43.61 -8.14 -10.61
CA LEU A 516 -42.29 -8.75 -10.77
C LEU A 516 -41.29 -8.23 -9.73
N PHE A 517 -41.21 -6.91 -9.54
CA PHE A 517 -40.36 -6.35 -8.48
C PHE A 517 -40.83 -6.81 -7.09
N ALA A 518 -42.14 -6.84 -6.84
CA ALA A 518 -42.71 -7.30 -5.58
C ALA A 518 -42.39 -8.77 -5.29
N GLN A 519 -42.41 -9.65 -6.31
CA GLN A 519 -41.95 -11.04 -6.20
C GLN A 519 -40.48 -11.16 -5.78
N GLN A 520 -39.63 -10.18 -6.09
CA GLN A 520 -38.23 -10.14 -5.66
C GLN A 520 -37.99 -9.33 -4.38
N GLY A 521 -39.06 -8.85 -3.72
CA GLY A 521 -38.98 -8.01 -2.53
C GLY A 521 -38.49 -6.58 -2.79
N LEU A 522 -38.61 -6.12 -4.04
CA LEU A 522 -38.19 -4.81 -4.51
C LEU A 522 -39.42 -3.96 -4.85
N MET A 523 -39.24 -2.65 -4.86
CA MET A 523 -40.28 -1.69 -5.25
C MET A 523 -39.74 -0.68 -6.25
N LEU A 524 -40.51 -0.43 -7.31
CA LEU A 524 -40.21 0.60 -8.29
C LEU A 524 -40.88 1.91 -7.90
N GLN A 525 -40.09 2.96 -7.68
CA GLN A 525 -40.57 4.27 -7.26
C GLN A 525 -40.12 5.37 -8.22
N LYS A 526 -40.96 6.39 -8.39
CA LYS A 526 -40.59 7.62 -9.10
C LYS A 526 -39.81 8.54 -8.17
N GLN A 527 -38.58 8.86 -8.51
CA GLN A 527 -37.73 9.79 -7.78
C GLN A 527 -37.17 10.84 -8.75
N HIS A 528 -37.50 12.11 -8.50
CA HIS A 528 -37.23 13.23 -9.40
C HIS A 528 -37.76 12.96 -10.84
N HIS A 529 -36.92 13.14 -11.86
CA HIS A 529 -37.25 12.92 -13.28
C HIS A 529 -37.04 11.47 -13.75
N GLY A 530 -36.87 10.51 -12.83
CA GLY A 530 -36.56 9.13 -13.18
C GLY A 530 -37.22 8.08 -12.30
N LEU A 531 -36.88 6.82 -12.58
CA LEU A 531 -37.32 5.64 -11.84
C LEU A 531 -36.16 5.05 -11.05
N VAL A 532 -36.43 4.65 -9.82
CA VAL A 532 -35.48 4.00 -8.92
C VAL A 532 -36.10 2.73 -8.35
N VAL A 533 -35.26 1.72 -8.13
CA VAL A 533 -35.59 0.48 -7.47
C VAL A 533 -35.06 0.55 -6.04
N VAL A 534 -35.95 0.34 -5.10
CA VAL A 534 -35.65 0.31 -3.65
C VAL A 534 -36.01 -1.04 -3.09
N ASP A 535 -35.35 -1.39 -1.98
CA ASP A 535 -35.76 -2.52 -1.16
C ASP A 535 -37.09 -2.14 -0.48
N ALA A 536 -38.11 -2.99 -0.64
CA ALA A 536 -39.44 -2.73 -0.12
C ALA A 536 -39.51 -2.81 1.42
N PHE A 537 -38.55 -3.52 2.04
CA PHE A 537 -38.55 -3.80 3.48
C PHE A 537 -37.43 -3.07 4.23
N ASN A 538 -36.40 -2.57 3.53
CA ASN A 538 -35.33 -1.79 4.13
C ASN A 538 -35.06 -0.48 3.36
N HIS A 539 -35.58 0.62 3.90
CA HIS A 539 -35.43 1.95 3.29
C HIS A 539 -34.09 2.63 3.57
N GLU A 540 -33.21 2.06 4.40
CA GLU A 540 -31.87 2.63 4.68
C GLU A 540 -30.89 2.41 3.52
N GLN A 541 -31.24 1.55 2.55
CA GLN A 541 -30.39 1.23 1.43
C GLN A 541 -30.39 2.31 0.36
N THR A 542 -29.23 2.53 -0.25
CA THR A 542 -29.09 3.47 -1.36
C THR A 542 -29.92 2.99 -2.56
N PRO A 543 -30.90 3.78 -3.04
CA PRO A 543 -31.72 3.42 -4.19
C PRO A 543 -30.88 3.18 -5.45
N VAL A 544 -31.29 2.22 -6.27
CA VAL A 544 -30.63 1.90 -7.54
C VAL A 544 -31.43 2.49 -8.69
N LYS A 545 -30.79 3.18 -9.64
CA LYS A 545 -31.47 3.74 -10.81
C LYS A 545 -32.05 2.61 -11.68
N ALA A 546 -33.33 2.66 -12.02
CA ALA A 546 -33.99 1.59 -12.79
C ALA A 546 -33.36 1.37 -14.17
N SER A 547 -32.93 2.46 -14.83
CA SER A 547 -32.20 2.40 -16.11
C SER A 547 -30.84 1.69 -16.02
N SER A 548 -30.31 1.47 -14.81
CA SER A 548 -29.07 0.71 -14.58
C SER A 548 -29.31 -0.78 -14.42
N ILE A 549 -30.58 -1.22 -14.28
CA ILE A 549 -30.99 -2.61 -14.28
C ILE A 549 -31.38 -3.03 -15.70
N HIS A 550 -32.22 -2.24 -16.37
CA HIS A 550 -32.60 -2.45 -17.78
C HIS A 550 -32.76 -1.10 -18.51
N PRO A 551 -32.24 -0.94 -19.75
CA PRO A 551 -32.23 0.35 -20.46
C PRO A 551 -33.63 0.92 -20.74
N ASP A 552 -34.63 0.06 -20.88
CA ASP A 552 -36.01 0.47 -21.20
C ASP A 552 -36.84 0.88 -19.97
N LEU A 553 -36.31 0.72 -18.75
CA LEU A 553 -36.91 1.24 -17.53
C LEU A 553 -36.63 2.73 -17.32
N THR A 554 -36.94 3.52 -18.34
CA THR A 554 -36.92 4.99 -18.30
C THR A 554 -38.32 5.49 -18.66
N LEU A 555 -38.78 6.58 -18.04
CA LEU A 555 -40.12 7.14 -18.32
C LEU A 555 -40.33 7.36 -19.83
N GLY A 556 -39.34 7.93 -20.52
CA GLY A 556 -39.43 8.20 -21.96
C GLY A 556 -39.53 6.96 -22.87
N ARG A 557 -39.13 5.76 -22.41
CA ARG A 557 -39.24 4.51 -23.19
C ARG A 557 -40.39 3.62 -22.73
N ALA A 558 -40.66 3.61 -21.42
CA ALA A 558 -41.70 2.80 -20.81
C ALA A 558 -43.10 3.41 -20.95
N GLU A 559 -43.24 4.75 -20.87
CA GLU A 559 -44.57 5.40 -20.98
C GLU A 559 -45.24 5.24 -22.36
N PRO A 560 -44.52 5.27 -23.49
CA PRO A 560 -45.12 4.97 -24.80
C PRO A 560 -45.68 3.55 -24.92
N GLN A 561 -45.16 2.58 -24.15
CA GLN A 561 -45.59 1.18 -24.20
C GLN A 561 -46.67 0.86 -23.13
N ALA A 562 -46.49 1.34 -21.90
CA ALA A 562 -47.33 0.99 -20.75
C ALA A 562 -48.29 2.11 -20.29
N GLY A 563 -48.26 3.29 -20.92
CA GLY A 563 -49.01 4.48 -20.49
C GLY A 563 -48.31 5.29 -19.38
N PRO A 564 -48.95 6.35 -18.84
CA PRO A 564 -48.34 7.20 -17.81
C PRO A 564 -47.97 6.38 -16.57
N PHE A 565 -46.83 6.67 -15.96
CA PHE A 565 -46.35 5.92 -14.80
C PHE A 565 -47.37 5.90 -13.66
N VAL A 566 -47.77 4.70 -13.25
CA VAL A 566 -48.64 4.45 -12.08
C VAL A 566 -47.77 3.91 -10.95
N SER A 567 -47.85 4.52 -9.76
CA SER A 567 -47.15 4.02 -8.56
C SER A 567 -47.68 2.66 -8.13
N ALA A 568 -46.84 1.86 -7.49
CA ALA A 568 -47.25 0.57 -6.93
C ALA A 568 -48.45 0.75 -5.96
N PRO A 569 -49.50 -0.09 -6.07
CA PRO A 569 -50.62 -0.07 -5.13
C PRO A 569 -50.13 -0.34 -3.69
N ALA A 570 -50.76 0.32 -2.71
CA ALA A 570 -50.37 0.18 -1.30
C ALA A 570 -50.56 -1.26 -0.77
N ASP A 571 -51.48 -2.02 -1.38
CA ASP A 571 -51.81 -3.40 -1.04
C ASP A 571 -51.07 -4.44 -1.91
N LEU A 572 -50.13 -4.00 -2.77
CA LEU A 572 -49.40 -4.88 -3.68
C LEU A 572 -48.64 -5.99 -2.93
N PHE A 573 -47.99 -5.65 -1.83
CA PHE A 573 -47.22 -6.60 -1.01
C PHE A 573 -48.10 -7.51 -0.14
N ASP A 574 -49.37 -7.17 0.05
CA ASP A 574 -50.36 -8.06 0.68
C ASP A 574 -50.86 -9.10 -0.31
N ARG A 575 -51.01 -8.71 -1.59
CA ARG A 575 -51.48 -9.56 -2.70
C ARG A 575 -50.39 -10.48 -3.25
N VAL A 576 -49.16 -9.97 -3.39
CA VAL A 576 -48.02 -10.68 -3.99
C VAL A 576 -46.97 -10.93 -2.93
N GLN A 577 -46.88 -12.18 -2.49
CA GLN A 577 -45.86 -12.59 -1.54
C GLN A 577 -44.49 -12.65 -2.24
N PRO A 578 -43.44 -12.04 -1.67
CA PRO A 578 -42.11 -12.07 -2.27
C PRO A 578 -41.53 -13.48 -2.25
N GLU A 579 -41.21 -14.01 -3.43
CA GLU A 579 -40.56 -15.31 -3.65
C GLU A 579 -39.07 -15.30 -3.28
N SER A 580 -38.41 -14.15 -3.40
CA SER A 580 -37.01 -13.95 -2.99
C SER A 580 -36.87 -12.56 -2.38
N ARG A 581 -35.95 -12.38 -1.43
CA ARG A 581 -35.68 -11.08 -0.79
C ARG A 581 -34.20 -10.76 -0.79
N TYR A 582 -33.87 -9.51 -1.08
CA TYR A 582 -32.50 -9.05 -0.93
C TYR A 582 -32.13 -9.00 0.56
N ASN A 583 -31.04 -9.68 0.95
CA ASN A 583 -30.56 -9.66 2.33
C ASN A 583 -29.20 -8.92 2.41
N PRO A 584 -29.17 -7.67 2.90
CA PRO A 584 -27.95 -6.85 2.93
C PRO A 584 -26.84 -7.40 3.85
N GLU A 585 -27.19 -8.28 4.80
CA GLU A 585 -26.20 -8.90 5.68
C GLU A 585 -25.60 -10.21 5.11
N LEU A 586 -26.27 -10.83 4.13
CA LEU A 586 -26.05 -12.23 3.72
C LEU A 586 -25.54 -12.44 2.28
N ALA A 587 -25.93 -11.56 1.36
CA ALA A 587 -25.48 -11.53 -0.04
C ALA A 587 -25.39 -12.89 -0.78
N VAL A 588 -26.47 -13.68 -0.76
CA VAL A 588 -26.79 -14.77 -1.72
C VAL A 588 -28.31 -14.84 -1.84
N SER A 589 -28.84 -14.91 -3.06
CA SER A 589 -30.29 -15.02 -3.31
C SER A 589 -30.85 -16.43 -3.08
N ASP A 590 -32.11 -16.48 -2.63
CA ASP A 590 -32.77 -17.70 -2.14
C ASP A 590 -33.29 -18.63 -3.27
N ARG A 591 -33.06 -18.31 -4.56
CA ARG A 591 -33.88 -18.84 -5.67
C ARG A 591 -33.33 -20.06 -6.44
N TYR A 592 -32.15 -20.60 -6.16
CA TYR A 592 -31.66 -21.82 -6.85
C TYR A 592 -31.69 -23.07 -5.97
N GLY A 593 -32.71 -23.91 -6.18
CA GLY A 593 -32.94 -25.17 -5.48
C GLY A 593 -32.11 -26.36 -5.98
N VAL A 594 -31.42 -27.00 -5.03
CA VAL A 594 -31.15 -28.44 -4.88
C VAL A 594 -30.40 -29.19 -6.00
N SER A 595 -29.08 -29.26 -5.83
CA SER A 595 -28.30 -30.50 -6.01
C SER A 595 -27.19 -30.53 -4.95
N SER A 596 -27.41 -31.33 -3.91
CA SER A 596 -26.47 -31.69 -2.83
C SER A 596 -25.61 -30.57 -2.20
N LYS A 597 -26.21 -29.42 -1.86
CA LYS A 597 -25.57 -28.38 -1.03
C LYS A 597 -26.34 -28.18 0.27
N ARG A 598 -25.70 -28.53 1.39
CA ARG A 598 -26.19 -28.37 2.78
C ARG A 598 -26.75 -26.96 3.02
N ASP A 599 -27.97 -26.92 3.54
CA ASP A 599 -28.79 -25.77 3.98
C ASP A 599 -28.04 -24.42 4.10
N PRO A 600 -28.32 -23.45 3.20
CA PRO A 600 -27.70 -22.12 3.19
C PRO A 600 -27.90 -21.31 4.48
N MET A 601 -29.06 -21.40 5.13
CA MET A 601 -29.34 -20.73 6.40
C MET A 601 -28.49 -21.34 7.51
N LEU A 602 -28.42 -22.67 7.56
CA LEU A 602 -27.53 -23.38 8.49
C LEU A 602 -26.06 -23.03 8.24
N ARG A 603 -25.66 -22.76 6.99
CA ARG A 603 -24.30 -22.32 6.65
C ARG A 603 -24.03 -20.87 7.05
N ARG A 604 -25.01 -19.97 6.93
CA ARG A 604 -24.94 -18.59 7.45
C ARG A 604 -24.80 -18.62 8.97
N GLN A 605 -25.70 -19.31 9.64
CA GLN A 605 -25.68 -19.50 11.09
C GLN A 605 -24.35 -20.10 11.54
N ARG A 606 -23.82 -21.11 10.84
CA ARG A 606 -22.48 -21.66 11.13
C ARG A 606 -21.33 -20.71 10.77
N ARG A 607 -21.50 -19.75 9.87
CA ARG A 607 -20.48 -18.73 9.52
C ARG A 607 -20.46 -17.62 10.57
N GLU A 608 -21.62 -17.10 10.92
CA GLU A 608 -21.82 -16.11 11.99
C GLU A 608 -21.42 -16.70 13.33
N ALA A 609 -21.89 -17.90 13.68
CA ALA A 609 -21.46 -18.59 14.90
C ALA A 609 -19.95 -18.86 14.91
N ARG A 610 -19.30 -19.09 13.76
CA ARG A 610 -17.82 -19.19 13.70
C ARG A 610 -17.15 -17.82 13.83
N ALA A 611 -17.74 -16.75 13.32
CA ALA A 611 -17.21 -15.39 13.44
C ALA A 611 -17.33 -14.91 14.89
N GLU A 612 -18.49 -15.09 15.50
CA GLU A 612 -18.79 -14.83 16.90
C GLU A 612 -17.90 -15.69 17.81
N ALA A 613 -17.81 -17.00 17.59
CA ALA A 613 -16.91 -17.86 18.36
C ALA A 613 -15.43 -17.43 18.26
N ARG A 614 -15.00 -16.86 17.13
CA ARG A 614 -13.65 -16.30 17.00
C ARG A 614 -13.51 -14.95 17.69
N ALA A 615 -14.54 -14.12 17.68
CA ALA A 615 -14.56 -12.83 18.38
C ALA A 615 -14.55 -13.07 19.90
N ASP A 616 -15.38 -14.00 20.39
CA ASP A 616 -15.38 -14.49 21.76
C ASP A 616 -14.03 -15.07 22.17
N LEU A 617 -13.44 -15.96 21.36
CA LEU A 617 -12.11 -16.52 21.65
C LEU A 617 -11.03 -15.43 21.77
N ARG A 618 -11.12 -14.37 20.95
CA ARG A 618 -10.24 -13.20 21.06
C ARG A 618 -10.50 -12.40 22.32
N ALA A 619 -11.77 -12.15 22.66
CA ALA A 619 -12.15 -11.45 23.89
C ALA A 619 -11.66 -12.22 25.13
N ARG A 620 -11.80 -13.55 25.15
CA ARG A 620 -11.27 -14.42 26.21
C ARG A 620 -9.75 -14.35 26.31
N TYR A 621 -9.03 -14.33 25.19
CA TYR A 621 -7.58 -14.12 25.20
C TYR A 621 -7.19 -12.76 25.79
N LEU A 622 -7.90 -11.68 25.40
CA LEU A 622 -7.65 -10.34 25.92
C LEU A 622 -7.93 -10.27 27.43
N ALA A 623 -9.06 -10.79 27.90
CA ALA A 623 -9.40 -10.85 29.32
C ALA A 623 -8.41 -11.72 30.12
N TRP A 624 -8.01 -12.87 29.57
CA TRP A 624 -6.96 -13.71 30.16
C TRP A 624 -5.63 -12.95 30.27
N ARG A 625 -5.29 -12.16 29.24
CA ARG A 625 -4.07 -11.37 29.20
C ARG A 625 -4.08 -10.22 30.21
N GLU A 626 -5.22 -9.58 30.45
CA GLU A 626 -5.37 -8.57 31.51
C GLU A 626 -5.16 -9.14 32.90
N GLN A 627 -5.58 -10.38 33.12
CA GLN A 627 -5.45 -11.08 34.40
C GLN A 627 -4.06 -11.72 34.59
N TRP A 628 -3.31 -11.95 33.51
CA TRP A 628 -2.00 -12.58 33.58
C TRP A 628 -0.99 -11.66 34.31
N ARG A 629 -0.36 -12.19 35.36
CA ARG A 629 0.72 -11.53 36.09
C ARG A 629 2.00 -12.31 35.97
N LYS A 630 3.10 -11.59 35.75
CA LYS A 630 4.44 -12.16 35.66
C LYS A 630 4.81 -12.84 37.00
N PRO A 631 5.34 -14.07 37.00
CA PRO A 631 5.86 -14.70 38.21
C PRO A 631 6.94 -13.83 38.87
N ASP A 632 6.78 -13.56 40.17
CA ASP A 632 7.77 -12.80 40.94
C ASP A 632 8.82 -13.73 41.55
N LEU A 633 10.09 -13.47 41.26
CA LEU A 633 11.25 -14.22 41.79
C LEU A 633 11.69 -13.71 43.16
N ARG A 634 10.99 -12.71 43.73
CA ARG A 634 11.25 -12.13 45.06
C ARG A 634 12.69 -11.62 45.20
N TYR A 635 13.28 -11.16 44.10
CA TYR A 635 14.69 -10.74 44.06
C TYR A 635 15.00 -9.65 45.09
N GLY A 636 14.11 -8.65 45.23
CA GLY A 636 14.26 -7.57 46.19
C GLY A 636 14.18 -8.02 47.66
N GLU A 637 13.35 -9.02 47.98
CA GLU A 637 13.27 -9.61 49.32
C GLU A 637 14.53 -10.42 49.64
N ARG A 638 14.95 -11.31 48.73
CA ARG A 638 16.18 -12.12 48.87
C ARG A 638 17.43 -11.23 49.01
N CYS A 639 17.50 -10.13 48.27
CA CYS A 639 18.55 -9.14 48.45
C CYS A 639 18.53 -8.51 49.85
N ARG A 640 17.35 -8.13 50.37
CA ARG A 640 17.21 -7.55 51.71
C ARG A 640 17.66 -8.52 52.80
N GLU A 641 17.32 -9.80 52.69
CA GLU A 641 17.74 -10.86 53.60
C GLU A 641 19.27 -11.00 53.65
N ILE A 642 19.96 -11.00 52.50
CA ILE A 642 21.43 -11.05 52.43
C ILE A 642 22.08 -9.84 53.10
N HIS A 643 21.55 -8.64 52.86
CA HIS A 643 22.04 -7.42 53.52
C HIS A 643 21.80 -7.45 55.04
N GLN A 644 20.65 -7.97 55.48
CA GLN A 644 20.35 -8.15 56.90
C GLN A 644 21.30 -9.17 57.56
N ALA A 645 21.57 -10.29 56.89
CA ALA A 645 22.51 -11.30 57.38
C ALA A 645 23.93 -10.72 57.55
N CYS A 646 24.40 -9.89 56.60
CA CYS A 646 25.68 -9.20 56.74
C CYS A 646 25.68 -8.19 57.91
N ARG A 647 24.60 -7.42 58.09
CA ARG A 647 24.45 -6.50 59.23
C ARG A 647 24.51 -7.22 60.57
N LEU A 648 23.79 -8.33 60.71
CA LEU A 648 23.81 -9.18 61.91
C LEU A 648 25.19 -9.81 62.15
N ARG A 649 25.88 -10.22 61.09
CA ARG A 649 27.24 -10.77 61.20
C ARG A 649 28.24 -9.72 61.68
N LYS A 650 28.15 -8.48 61.17
CA LYS A 650 28.98 -7.36 61.64
C LYS A 650 28.67 -6.96 63.09
N SER A 651 27.42 -7.04 63.54
CA SER A 651 27.11 -6.80 64.96
C SER A 651 27.71 -7.88 65.87
N HIS A 652 27.68 -9.15 65.45
CA HIS A 652 28.32 -10.24 66.18
C HIS A 652 29.86 -10.09 66.24
N ILE A 653 30.50 -9.75 65.12
CA ILE A 653 31.94 -9.48 65.05
C ILE A 653 32.32 -8.32 65.98
N ARG A 654 31.48 -7.28 66.08
CA ARG A 654 31.70 -6.15 66.99
C ARG A 654 31.70 -6.57 68.47
N ALA A 655 30.86 -7.56 68.82
CA ALA A 655 30.77 -8.08 70.18
C ALA A 655 31.86 -9.13 70.51
N GLN A 656 32.38 -9.84 69.51
CA GLN A 656 33.33 -10.94 69.70
C GLN A 656 34.80 -10.49 69.68
N TYR A 657 35.16 -9.45 68.92
CA TYR A 657 36.54 -9.02 68.73
C TYR A 657 36.77 -7.60 69.26
N ASP A 658 37.57 -7.50 70.33
CA ASP A 658 37.93 -6.22 70.96
C ASP A 658 39.02 -5.46 70.19
N ASP A 659 39.97 -6.17 69.57
CA ASP A 659 41.04 -5.57 68.75
C ASP A 659 40.50 -4.91 67.46
N PRO A 660 40.73 -3.60 67.25
CA PRO A 660 40.30 -2.88 66.05
C PRO A 660 40.84 -3.45 64.73
N ALA A 661 42.07 -3.97 64.69
CA ALA A 661 42.70 -4.48 63.47
C ALA A 661 42.04 -5.81 63.03
N LEU A 662 41.86 -6.74 63.96
CA LEU A 662 41.15 -7.99 63.74
C LEU A 662 39.67 -7.75 63.38
N ARG A 663 39.00 -6.80 64.05
CA ARG A 663 37.61 -6.43 63.74
C ARG A 663 37.46 -5.93 62.31
N LYS A 664 38.40 -5.09 61.84
CA LYS A 664 38.44 -4.59 60.46
C LYS A 664 38.61 -5.73 59.46
N LEU A 665 39.53 -6.68 59.73
CA LEU A 665 39.72 -7.86 58.89
C LEU A 665 38.43 -8.69 58.79
N HIS A 666 37.77 -8.98 59.91
CA HIS A 666 36.53 -9.74 59.93
C HIS A 666 35.36 -9.01 59.25
N TYR A 667 35.30 -7.68 59.29
CA TYR A 667 34.33 -6.90 58.51
C TYR A 667 34.56 -7.03 57.00
N HIS A 668 35.81 -6.99 56.54
CA HIS A 668 36.13 -7.22 55.13
C HIS A 668 35.73 -8.63 54.69
N ILE A 669 35.98 -9.65 55.53
CA ILE A 669 35.55 -11.02 55.26
C ILE A 669 34.02 -11.11 55.15
N ALA A 670 33.27 -10.50 56.08
CA ALA A 670 31.80 -10.48 56.03
C ALA A 670 31.27 -9.74 54.78
N GLU A 671 31.97 -8.70 54.34
CA GLU A 671 31.62 -7.95 53.13
C GLU A 671 31.86 -8.76 51.86
N VAL A 672 33.00 -9.46 51.77
CA VAL A 672 33.31 -10.37 50.66
C VAL A 672 32.29 -11.51 50.60
N GLN A 673 31.91 -12.07 51.75
CA GLN A 673 30.87 -13.11 51.83
C GLN A 673 29.50 -12.59 51.37
N ARG A 674 29.14 -11.35 51.71
CA ARG A 674 27.92 -10.69 51.20
C ARG A 674 27.97 -10.56 49.68
N MET A 675 29.10 -10.12 49.12
CA MET A 675 29.28 -10.01 47.67
C MET A 675 29.16 -11.36 46.97
N GLN A 676 29.80 -12.40 47.51
CA GLN A 676 29.67 -13.78 47.01
C GLN A 676 28.22 -14.29 47.06
N ALA A 677 27.49 -14.00 48.14
CA ALA A 677 26.07 -14.37 48.27
C ALA A 677 25.18 -13.65 47.25
N LEU A 678 25.46 -12.37 46.94
CA LEU A 678 24.75 -11.63 45.89
C LEU A 678 25.05 -12.17 44.48
N ILE A 679 26.29 -12.57 44.21
CA ILE A 679 26.66 -13.20 42.93
C ILE A 679 25.90 -14.52 42.76
N ARG A 680 25.91 -15.39 43.76
CA ARG A 680 25.14 -16.65 43.75
C ARG A 680 23.64 -16.41 43.61
N LEU A 681 23.09 -15.42 44.30
CA LEU A 681 21.69 -15.05 44.15
C LEU A 681 21.36 -14.65 42.71
N LYS A 682 22.24 -13.90 42.04
CA LYS A 682 22.05 -13.54 40.62
C LYS A 682 22.08 -14.78 39.72
N GLU A 683 22.97 -15.73 39.99
CA GLU A 683 23.04 -17.01 39.27
C GLU A 683 21.75 -17.83 39.47
N ASP A 684 21.32 -18.01 40.72
CA ASP A 684 20.08 -18.73 41.07
C ASP A 684 18.86 -18.12 40.37
N ILE A 685 18.74 -16.80 40.40
CA ILE A 685 17.64 -16.06 39.77
C ILE A 685 17.68 -16.20 38.25
N ARG A 686 18.88 -16.23 37.66
CA ARG A 686 19.06 -16.48 36.23
C ARG A 686 18.60 -17.89 35.86
N ASP A 687 18.96 -18.88 36.66
CA ASP A 687 18.61 -20.29 36.42
C ASP A 687 17.12 -20.56 36.67
N GLU A 688 16.53 -19.98 37.71
CA GLU A 688 15.08 -19.99 37.96
C GLU A 688 14.32 -19.32 36.81
N ARG A 689 14.78 -18.16 36.34
CA ARG A 689 14.23 -17.50 35.16
C ARG A 689 14.33 -18.39 33.92
N GLN A 690 15.48 -19.03 33.68
CA GLN A 690 15.64 -19.96 32.55
C GLN A 690 14.69 -21.15 32.63
N LYS A 691 14.48 -21.72 33.83
CA LYS A 691 13.49 -22.79 34.05
C LYS A 691 12.07 -22.30 33.76
N LEU A 692 11.69 -21.11 34.22
CA LEU A 692 10.37 -20.53 33.93
C LEU A 692 10.18 -20.19 32.44
N ILE A 693 11.25 -19.85 31.73
CA ILE A 693 11.24 -19.64 30.28
C ILE A 693 11.04 -20.98 29.56
N ALA A 694 11.78 -22.02 29.96
CA ALA A 694 11.64 -23.38 29.40
C ALA A 694 10.22 -23.95 29.63
N ASP A 695 9.65 -23.70 30.81
CA ASP A 695 8.27 -24.06 31.15
C ASP A 695 7.21 -23.22 30.43
N GLY A 696 7.59 -22.14 29.73
CA GLY A 696 6.67 -21.22 29.07
C GLY A 696 5.83 -20.35 30.01
N LYS A 697 6.19 -20.28 31.31
CA LYS A 697 5.44 -19.54 32.35
C LYS A 697 5.94 -18.11 32.55
N TRP A 698 7.16 -17.80 32.09
CA TRP A 698 7.77 -16.48 32.29
C TRP A 698 7.15 -15.37 31.44
N TYR A 699 6.64 -15.72 30.26
CA TYR A 699 6.03 -14.80 29.31
C TYR A 699 4.58 -15.21 29.04
N PRO A 700 3.69 -14.26 28.72
CA PRO A 700 2.39 -14.63 28.21
C PRO A 700 2.58 -15.37 26.86
N PRO A 701 1.85 -16.48 26.63
CA PRO A 701 1.82 -17.15 25.34
C PRO A 701 1.25 -16.21 24.29
N SER A 702 1.76 -16.31 23.05
CA SER A 702 1.20 -15.55 21.93
C SER A 702 -0.25 -15.97 21.67
N TYR A 703 -1.03 -15.15 20.96
CA TYR A 703 -2.42 -15.50 20.61
C TYR A 703 -2.51 -16.88 19.94
N ARG A 704 -1.55 -17.21 19.05
CA ARG A 704 -1.47 -18.52 18.40
C ARG A 704 -1.19 -19.66 19.39
N GLN A 705 -0.18 -19.50 20.25
CA GLN A 705 0.17 -20.50 21.27
C GLN A 705 -0.96 -20.70 22.29
N TRP A 706 -1.61 -19.62 22.71
CA TRP A 706 -2.75 -19.68 23.62
C TRP A 706 -3.93 -20.41 22.96
N VAL A 707 -4.22 -20.14 21.69
CA VAL A 707 -5.24 -20.88 20.92
C VAL A 707 -4.85 -22.36 20.76
N GLU A 708 -3.58 -22.70 20.58
CA GLU A 708 -3.11 -24.10 20.55
C GLU A 708 -3.35 -24.81 21.89
N ILE A 709 -3.06 -24.14 23.02
CA ILE A 709 -3.33 -24.66 24.36
C ILE A 709 -4.84 -24.86 24.57
N GLN A 710 -5.66 -23.87 24.21
CA GLN A 710 -7.12 -23.97 24.32
C GLN A 710 -7.70 -25.07 23.41
N ALA A 711 -7.13 -25.24 22.22
CA ALA A 711 -7.52 -26.31 21.30
C ALA A 711 -7.15 -27.69 21.85
N ALA A 712 -5.98 -27.83 22.48
CA ALA A 712 -5.55 -29.06 23.16
C ALA A 712 -6.45 -29.40 24.35
N GLN A 713 -7.00 -28.40 25.03
CA GLN A 713 -8.01 -28.55 26.09
C GLN A 713 -9.42 -28.88 25.55
N GLY A 714 -9.60 -28.92 24.22
CA GLY A 714 -10.86 -29.30 23.58
C GLY A 714 -11.80 -28.14 23.24
N ASP A 715 -11.34 -26.88 23.32
CA ASP A 715 -12.15 -25.73 22.91
C ASP A 715 -12.44 -25.78 21.40
N ARG A 716 -13.73 -25.91 21.07
CA ARG A 716 -14.22 -26.00 19.69
C ARG A 716 -13.93 -24.75 18.86
N ALA A 717 -13.96 -23.57 19.47
CA ALA A 717 -13.65 -22.31 18.78
C ALA A 717 -12.16 -22.25 18.44
N ALA A 718 -11.30 -22.67 19.37
CA ALA A 718 -9.86 -22.72 19.18
C ALA A 718 -9.44 -23.72 18.10
N VAL A 719 -9.99 -24.94 18.12
CA VAL A 719 -9.76 -25.95 17.06
C VAL A 719 -10.21 -25.44 15.70
N SER A 720 -11.37 -24.77 15.63
CA SER A 720 -11.85 -24.16 14.38
C SER A 720 -10.92 -23.04 13.88
N GLN A 721 -10.32 -22.27 14.78
CA GLN A 721 -9.39 -21.19 14.44
C GLN A 721 -8.07 -21.74 13.91
N LEU A 722 -7.50 -22.79 14.53
CA LEU A 722 -6.30 -23.47 14.03
C LEU A 722 -6.49 -24.04 12.63
N ARG A 723 -7.62 -24.72 12.37
CA ARG A 723 -7.98 -25.21 11.03
C ARG A 723 -8.09 -24.06 10.04
N GLY A 724 -8.64 -22.92 10.47
CA GLY A 724 -8.73 -21.72 9.65
C GLY A 724 -7.36 -21.17 9.21
N TRP A 725 -6.37 -21.19 10.11
CA TRP A 725 -4.99 -20.84 9.78
C TRP A 725 -4.35 -21.86 8.82
N ASP A 726 -4.49 -23.16 9.08
CA ASP A 726 -3.99 -24.23 8.19
C ASP A 726 -4.57 -24.12 6.77
N TYR A 727 -5.89 -23.90 6.63
CA TYR A 727 -6.52 -23.68 5.31
C TYR A 727 -6.09 -22.39 4.60
N ARG A 728 -5.69 -21.37 5.35
CA ARG A 728 -5.18 -20.11 4.77
C ARG A 728 -3.77 -20.30 4.25
N ASP A 729 -2.95 -21.02 5.01
CA ASP A 729 -1.56 -21.30 4.66
C ASP A 729 -1.51 -22.19 3.40
N ARG A 730 -2.36 -23.22 3.30
CA ARG A 730 -2.51 -24.07 2.09
C ARG A 730 -3.10 -23.38 0.87
N ARG A 731 -3.75 -22.22 1.02
CA ARG A 731 -4.36 -21.46 -0.11
C ARG A 731 -3.39 -20.48 -0.76
N LYS A 732 -2.23 -20.28 -0.14
CA LYS A 732 -1.12 -19.51 -0.69
C LYS A 732 -0.11 -20.39 -1.43
N ASP A 733 -0.30 -21.71 -1.36
CA ASP A 733 0.27 -22.70 -2.28
C ASP A 733 -0.50 -22.68 -3.60
#